data_AF-A0A836JQ57-F1
#
_entry.id   AF-A0A836JQ57-F1
#
_cell.length_a   1.000
_cell.length_b   1.000
_cell.length_c   1.000
_cell.angle_alpha   90.00
_cell.angle_beta   90.00
_cell.angle_gamma   90.00
#
_symmetry.space_group_name_H-M   'P 1'
#
loop_
_entity.id
_entity.type
_entity.pdbx_description
1 polymer ?
#
loop_
_entity_poly.entity_id
_entity_poly.type
_entity_poly.pdbx_seq_one_letter_code
_entity_poly.pdbx_strand_id
1 'polypeptide(L)'
;MGLTDTSFELLLTLWRVFVVGVLSWTEEPRGQCRGVSPSCNIHGNAVARTGRMSSTVIKNAAKGVNAGDDRETWSGKLDFLLSVIGFAVDLANVWRFPYLCYKNGGGAFLVPYCVMLVVGGIPLFYMELALGQFNRKGAITCWGRLVPLFKGIGYAVVLIAFYVDFYYNVIIAWSLRYFFASFTTMLPWTSCDNDWNTPLCREFDANISYALADMNSEINENFGNTTRLLVDLGSDAAVQSTKDNYTSAAHEYFNRAILELHQSEGLHDLGAIKWDIALCLLVVYLVCYFSLWKGISTSGKVVWFTALFPYAVLLILLIRGVTLPGSMEGIRYYLSPNFNVITKAEVWVDAATQVFFSLGPGFGVLLAYASYNKYHNNVYKDALLTSLINSATSFVAGFVIFSVLGYMARASGKSIQDVATEGPGLVFIVYPAAIATMPGSTFWALIFFMMLLTLGLDSSFGGSEAIITALSDEFPIIGNNREVFVACLFTLYFLVGLASCSQGGFYFFHLLDRYAAGYSMLFAVLAETIAVSWIYGTDRFCADIKDMIGFRPGIYWRVCWKFVAPLFLMDTFIYLSLVNNFIEQILNYDLIDKLILLKSLNYICNIWLSEKNNVVYAQRLKILTTPWRDTQHQRNDLSSVANGAIRRSFLAEQDFEITKDHELTKEQTEVMIQSRESVKGNDPPPEPV
;
A
#
# COMPACT_ATOMS: atom_id res chain seq x y z
N MET A 1 14.52 -10.35 -26.71
CA MET A 1 15.42 -11.29 -26.00
C MET A 1 16.72 -10.55 -25.68
N GLY A 2 17.07 -10.40 -24.40
CA GLY A 2 18.40 -9.88 -24.00
C GLY A 2 18.47 -8.92 -22.80
N LEU A 3 17.36 -8.35 -22.28
CA LEU A 3 17.41 -7.28 -21.27
C LEU A 3 16.72 -7.58 -19.92
N THR A 4 16.20 -8.80 -19.71
CA THR A 4 15.40 -9.10 -18.51
C THR A 4 16.24 -9.52 -17.29
N ASP A 5 17.40 -10.16 -17.48
CA ASP A 5 18.28 -10.55 -16.36
C ASP A 5 19.15 -9.39 -15.86
N THR A 6 19.68 -8.56 -16.76
CA THR A 6 20.63 -7.49 -16.42
C THR A 6 19.95 -6.28 -15.80
N SER A 7 18.75 -5.90 -16.26
CA SER A 7 18.00 -4.75 -15.71
C SER A 7 17.46 -5.04 -14.31
N PHE A 8 17.09 -6.29 -14.03
CA PHE A 8 16.62 -6.72 -12.71
C PHE A 8 17.77 -6.97 -11.74
N GLU A 9 18.89 -7.57 -12.18
CA GLU A 9 20.12 -7.57 -11.39
C GLU A 9 20.65 -6.15 -11.17
N LEU A 10 20.42 -5.19 -12.08
CA LEU A 10 20.73 -3.78 -11.84
C LEU A 10 19.82 -3.20 -10.75
N LEU A 11 18.50 -3.42 -10.78
CA LEU A 11 17.58 -2.94 -9.73
C LEU A 11 17.83 -3.62 -8.37
N LEU A 12 18.16 -4.91 -8.37
CA LEU A 12 18.56 -5.64 -7.16
C LEU A 12 19.97 -5.29 -6.72
N THR A 13 20.88 -4.95 -7.63
CA THR A 13 22.19 -4.41 -7.30
C THR A 13 22.02 -3.00 -6.79
N LEU A 14 21.08 -2.20 -7.28
CA LEU A 14 20.74 -0.89 -6.73
C LEU A 14 20.09 -1.03 -5.36
N TRP A 15 19.19 -2.01 -5.14
CA TRP A 15 18.67 -2.34 -3.80
C TRP A 15 19.77 -2.88 -2.90
N ARG A 16 20.62 -3.78 -3.36
CA ARG A 16 21.76 -4.31 -2.60
C ARG A 16 22.80 -3.25 -2.38
N VAL A 17 23.06 -2.32 -3.29
CA VAL A 17 24.00 -1.20 -3.12
C VAL A 17 23.35 -0.12 -2.27
N PHE A 18 22.03 0.03 -2.27
CA PHE A 18 21.32 0.90 -1.35
C PHE A 18 21.32 0.31 0.05
N VAL A 19 20.93 -0.94 0.23
CA VAL A 19 20.94 -1.66 1.51
C VAL A 19 22.36 -1.92 2.00
N VAL A 20 23.27 -2.46 1.18
CA VAL A 20 24.69 -2.66 1.51
C VAL A 20 25.43 -1.34 1.57
N GLY A 21 25.08 -0.31 0.81
CA GLY A 21 25.66 1.03 0.94
C GLY A 21 25.23 1.70 2.23
N VAL A 22 23.96 1.58 2.62
CA VAL A 22 23.45 1.97 3.93
C VAL A 22 24.11 1.14 5.03
N LEU A 23 24.21 -0.19 4.89
CA LEU A 23 24.88 -1.08 5.85
C LEU A 23 26.40 -0.85 5.92
N SER A 24 27.04 -0.50 4.81
CA SER A 24 28.46 -0.12 4.72
C SER A 24 28.70 1.22 5.40
N TRP A 25 27.74 2.14 5.32
CA TRP A 25 27.72 3.37 6.12
C TRP A 25 27.52 3.09 7.62
N THR A 26 27.01 1.90 7.99
CA THR A 26 26.86 1.46 9.39
C THR A 26 28.04 0.66 9.94
N GLU A 27 29.05 0.33 9.12
CA GLU A 27 30.28 -0.31 9.60
C GLU A 27 31.36 0.73 9.93
N GLU A 28 31.23 1.39 11.09
CA GLU A 28 32.44 1.75 11.84
C GLU A 28 33.00 0.46 12.49
N PRO A 29 34.33 0.28 12.54
CA PRO A 29 34.93 -0.98 12.95
C PRO A 29 34.63 -1.25 14.42
N ARG A 30 33.78 -2.26 14.69
CA ARG A 30 33.64 -2.85 16.01
C ARG A 30 35.02 -3.35 16.46
N GLY A 31 35.64 -2.59 17.38
CA GLY A 31 36.83 -3.00 18.09
C GLY A 31 36.66 -4.39 18.68
N GLN A 32 37.63 -5.26 18.41
CA GLN A 32 37.72 -6.62 18.91
C GLN A 32 37.57 -6.66 20.43
N CYS A 33 36.42 -7.13 20.91
CA CYS A 33 36.32 -7.68 22.26
C CYS A 33 37.06 -9.02 22.28
N ARG A 34 38.34 -9.00 22.65
CA ARG A 34 39.09 -10.23 22.98
C ARG A 34 38.43 -10.89 24.19
N GLY A 35 38.09 -12.16 24.02
CA GLY A 35 37.49 -13.00 25.03
C GLY A 35 38.36 -13.09 26.29
N VAL A 36 37.69 -13.04 27.45
CA VAL A 36 38.26 -13.45 28.73
C VAL A 36 37.68 -14.81 29.04
N SER A 37 38.56 -15.81 29.11
CA SER A 37 38.31 -17.09 29.77
C SER A 37 39.34 -17.25 30.91
N PRO A 38 39.07 -18.11 31.90
CA PRO A 38 39.27 -17.80 33.31
C PRO A 38 40.56 -18.38 33.87
N SER A 39 41.20 -17.66 34.80
CA SER A 39 41.94 -18.16 35.97
C SER A 39 42.98 -17.13 36.40
N CYS A 40 42.93 -16.66 37.65
CA CYS A 40 44.16 -16.29 38.35
C CYS A 40 43.95 -16.24 39.86
N ASN A 41 44.63 -17.16 40.54
CA ASN A 41 44.93 -17.15 41.96
C ASN A 41 45.97 -16.06 42.27
N ILE A 42 45.75 -15.35 43.36
CA ILE A 42 46.69 -14.86 44.39
C ILE A 42 48.20 -14.83 44.03
N HIS A 43 48.80 -13.64 43.97
CA HIS A 43 49.96 -13.23 44.80
C HIS A 43 50.58 -11.88 44.35
N GLY A 44 50.78 -10.98 45.32
CA GLY A 44 52.10 -10.41 45.55
C GLY A 44 52.52 -9.09 44.87
N ASN A 45 52.67 -8.09 45.72
CA ASN A 45 53.68 -7.02 45.73
C ASN A 45 53.38 -5.64 45.13
N ALA A 46 53.46 -4.69 46.06
CA ALA A 46 53.40 -3.25 45.97
C ALA A 46 54.55 -2.62 45.18
N VAL A 47 54.28 -1.47 44.55
CA VAL A 47 55.16 -0.28 44.59
C VAL A 47 54.29 0.98 44.56
N ALA A 48 54.51 1.85 45.55
CA ALA A 48 53.88 3.14 45.72
C ALA A 48 54.41 4.19 44.72
N ARG A 49 53.52 5.08 44.24
CA ARG A 49 53.89 6.47 43.91
C ARG A 49 52.71 7.42 44.11
N THR A 50 52.92 8.30 45.07
CA THR A 50 52.09 9.43 45.51
C THR A 50 51.98 10.53 44.45
N GLY A 51 50.80 11.14 44.30
CA GLY A 51 50.66 12.37 43.51
C GLY A 51 49.22 12.91 43.37
N ARG A 52 48.78 13.69 44.36
CA ARG A 52 47.73 14.74 44.35
C ARG A 52 46.35 14.44 43.73
N MET A 53 45.36 14.37 44.61
CA MET A 53 43.93 14.61 44.33
C MET A 53 43.73 16.06 43.85
N SER A 54 43.05 16.21 42.71
CA SER A 54 42.23 17.37 42.38
C SER A 54 40.82 16.87 42.12
N SER A 55 39.88 17.30 42.97
CA SER A 55 38.48 16.91 42.94
C SER A 55 37.76 17.64 41.82
N THR A 56 37.43 16.94 40.74
CA THR A 56 36.36 17.37 39.83
C THR A 56 35.16 16.47 40.09
N VAL A 57 34.17 17.02 40.77
CA VAL A 57 32.84 16.42 40.93
C VAL A 57 32.23 16.36 39.54
N ILE A 58 32.37 15.21 38.87
CA ILE A 58 31.54 14.89 37.72
C ILE A 58 30.15 14.65 38.31
N LYS A 59 29.26 15.64 38.16
CA LYS A 59 27.82 15.42 38.26
C LYS A 59 27.46 14.40 37.18
N ASN A 60 27.47 13.12 37.53
CA ASN A 60 26.72 12.12 36.82
C ASN A 60 25.25 12.52 36.99
N ALA A 61 24.74 13.29 36.03
CA ALA A 61 23.33 13.29 35.74
C ALA A 61 23.00 11.85 35.36
N ALA A 62 22.58 11.07 36.36
CA ALA A 62 21.80 9.87 36.14
C ALA A 62 20.55 10.33 35.37
N LYS A 63 20.64 10.33 34.04
CA LYS A 63 19.46 10.11 33.21
C LYS A 63 18.94 8.75 33.68
N GLY A 64 17.99 8.79 34.60
CA GLY A 64 17.11 7.66 34.82
C GLY A 64 16.61 7.26 33.44
N VAL A 65 17.05 6.10 32.98
CA VAL A 65 16.52 5.46 31.79
C VAL A 65 15.10 5.03 32.18
N ASN A 66 14.17 5.97 32.12
CA ASN A 66 12.79 5.66 31.86
C ASN A 66 12.76 5.20 30.39
N ALA A 67 13.04 3.92 30.16
CA ALA A 67 12.73 3.24 28.91
C ALA A 67 11.21 3.03 28.85
N GLY A 68 10.47 4.14 28.82
CA GLY A 68 9.07 4.19 28.43
C GLY A 68 8.99 4.15 26.90
N ASP A 69 7.96 3.49 26.41
CA ASP A 69 7.66 3.19 25.01
C ASP A 69 7.29 4.46 24.21
N ASP A 70 8.21 5.41 24.08
CA ASP A 70 8.02 6.72 23.43
C ASP A 70 8.04 6.60 21.90
N ARG A 71 7.12 5.81 21.33
CA ARG A 71 6.79 5.89 19.89
C ARG A 71 5.92 7.12 19.66
N GLU A 72 6.24 7.89 18.62
CA GLU A 72 5.39 8.98 18.14
C GLU A 72 3.94 8.49 17.90
N THR A 73 2.96 9.36 18.10
CA THR A 73 1.55 9.04 17.84
C THR A 73 0.90 10.12 17.00
N TRP A 74 -0.17 9.76 16.31
CA TRP A 74 -0.96 10.71 15.50
C TRP A 74 -1.41 11.92 16.33
N SER A 75 -1.36 13.12 15.72
CA SER A 75 -1.73 14.35 16.40
C SER A 75 -3.22 14.39 16.76
N GLY A 76 -4.06 13.82 15.89
CA GLY A 76 -5.46 13.54 16.15
C GLY A 76 -5.93 12.21 15.55
N LYS A 77 -7.08 11.72 16.01
CA LYS A 77 -7.70 10.50 15.45
C LYS A 77 -8.12 10.67 13.99
N LEU A 78 -8.52 11.87 13.60
CA LEU A 78 -8.91 12.16 12.22
C LEU A 78 -7.71 12.09 11.27
N ASP A 79 -6.51 12.47 11.71
CA ASP A 79 -5.29 12.34 10.88
C ASP A 79 -5.08 10.88 10.49
N PHE A 80 -5.15 9.96 11.46
CA PHE A 80 -5.07 8.52 11.19
C PHE A 80 -6.17 8.05 10.22
N LEU A 81 -7.42 8.41 10.50
CA LEU A 81 -8.55 7.97 9.65
C LEU A 81 -8.42 8.50 8.22
N LEU A 82 -8.04 9.76 8.05
CA LEU A 82 -7.84 10.38 6.73
C LEU A 82 -6.62 9.78 6.01
N SER A 83 -5.52 9.47 6.72
CA SER A 83 -4.39 8.77 6.12
C SER A 83 -4.77 7.37 5.63
N VAL A 84 -5.56 6.61 6.41
CA VAL A 84 -6.01 5.27 5.99
C VAL A 84 -7.03 5.36 4.84
N ILE A 85 -7.94 6.33 4.87
CA ILE A 85 -8.90 6.57 3.78
C ILE A 85 -8.18 6.99 2.51
N GLY A 86 -7.23 7.94 2.58
CA GLY A 86 -6.47 8.40 1.44
C GLY A 86 -5.58 7.31 0.84
N PHE A 87 -5.04 6.41 1.66
CA PHE A 87 -4.33 5.24 1.16
C PHE A 87 -5.26 4.27 0.42
N ALA A 88 -6.41 3.95 1.00
CA ALA A 88 -7.34 2.97 0.44
C ALA A 88 -8.14 3.50 -0.77
N VAL A 89 -8.36 4.81 -0.85
CA VAL A 89 -9.10 5.46 -1.93
C VAL A 89 -8.11 6.04 -2.94
N ASP A 90 -7.96 5.34 -4.06
CA ASP A 90 -6.97 5.62 -5.08
C ASP A 90 -7.59 5.70 -6.50
N LEU A 91 -6.74 5.68 -7.52
CA LEU A 91 -7.17 5.63 -8.92
C LEU A 91 -8.02 4.38 -9.25
N ALA A 92 -7.80 3.24 -8.57
CA ALA A 92 -8.54 2.00 -8.78
C ALA A 92 -10.03 2.13 -8.45
N ASN A 93 -10.39 2.98 -7.48
CA ASN A 93 -11.79 3.31 -7.17
C ASN A 93 -12.50 3.99 -8.34
N VAL A 94 -11.77 4.76 -9.15
CA VAL A 94 -12.33 5.55 -10.25
C VAL A 94 -12.30 4.78 -11.58
N TRP A 95 -11.18 4.12 -11.91
CA TRP A 95 -11.00 3.56 -13.26
C TRP A 95 -11.26 2.06 -13.41
N ARG A 96 -11.41 1.31 -12.30
CA ARG A 96 -11.46 -0.16 -12.33
C ARG A 96 -12.77 -0.66 -11.76
N PHE A 97 -13.15 -0.23 -10.56
CA PHE A 97 -14.42 -0.66 -9.98
C PHE A 97 -15.63 -0.36 -10.87
N PRO A 98 -15.78 0.85 -11.47
CA PRO A 98 -16.91 1.13 -12.34
C PRO A 98 -16.92 0.24 -13.59
N TYR A 99 -15.74 0.04 -14.19
CA TYR A 99 -15.59 -0.83 -15.36
C TYR A 99 -15.96 -2.29 -15.02
N LEU A 100 -15.51 -2.81 -13.87
CA LEU A 100 -15.84 -4.16 -13.43
C LEU A 100 -17.34 -4.34 -13.19
N CYS A 101 -18.02 -3.35 -12.60
CA CYS A 101 -19.48 -3.39 -12.48
C CYS A 101 -20.13 -3.55 -13.87
N TYR A 102 -19.73 -2.72 -14.83
CA TYR A 102 -20.24 -2.78 -16.19
C TYR A 102 -19.96 -4.12 -16.89
N LYS A 103 -18.70 -4.57 -16.87
CA LYS A 103 -18.25 -5.84 -17.48
C LYS A 103 -19.02 -7.04 -16.89
N ASN A 104 -19.25 -7.03 -15.58
CA ASN A 104 -19.72 -8.19 -14.83
C ASN A 104 -21.21 -8.15 -14.46
N GLY A 105 -22.04 -7.52 -15.30
CA GLY A 105 -23.50 -7.57 -15.18
C GLY A 105 -24.13 -6.45 -14.35
N GLY A 106 -23.51 -5.28 -14.36
CA GLY A 106 -24.00 -4.05 -13.75
C GLY A 106 -24.21 -4.20 -12.24
N GLY A 107 -25.41 -3.84 -11.76
CA GLY A 107 -25.76 -3.93 -10.35
C GLY A 107 -25.71 -5.35 -9.77
N ALA A 108 -25.76 -6.39 -10.62
CA ALA A 108 -25.62 -7.77 -10.19
C ALA A 108 -24.22 -8.07 -9.62
N PHE A 109 -23.18 -7.38 -10.11
CA PHE A 109 -21.80 -7.49 -9.62
C PHE A 109 -21.63 -7.04 -8.16
N LEU A 110 -22.53 -6.20 -7.65
CA LEU A 110 -22.48 -5.76 -6.25
C LEU A 110 -22.68 -6.92 -5.28
N VAL A 111 -23.37 -7.99 -5.68
CA VAL A 111 -23.55 -9.19 -4.85
C VAL A 111 -22.21 -9.90 -4.58
N PRO A 112 -21.48 -10.39 -5.60
CA PRO A 112 -20.18 -11.01 -5.39
C PRO A 112 -19.18 -10.03 -4.75
N TYR A 113 -19.20 -8.74 -5.13
CA TYR A 113 -18.36 -7.73 -4.51
C TYR A 113 -18.62 -7.59 -3.00
N CYS A 114 -19.87 -7.41 -2.58
CA CYS A 114 -20.22 -7.27 -1.15
C CYS A 114 -19.92 -8.55 -0.36
N VAL A 115 -20.17 -9.73 -0.95
CA VAL A 115 -19.82 -11.00 -0.30
C VAL A 115 -18.31 -11.08 -0.07
N MET A 116 -17.50 -10.83 -1.10
CA MET A 116 -16.04 -10.87 -1.00
C MET A 116 -15.48 -9.79 -0.07
N LEU A 117 -16.10 -8.61 -0.04
CA LEU A 117 -15.77 -7.52 0.88
C LEU A 117 -15.99 -7.93 2.33
N VAL A 118 -17.17 -8.49 2.64
CA VAL A 118 -17.54 -8.86 4.00
C VAL A 118 -16.68 -10.03 4.49
N VAL A 119 -16.53 -11.10 3.69
CA VAL A 119 -15.91 -12.35 4.16
C VAL A 119 -14.38 -12.41 4.02
N GLY A 120 -13.81 -11.63 3.09
CA GLY A 120 -12.37 -11.62 2.79
C GLY A 120 -11.73 -10.27 3.08
N GLY A 121 -12.18 -9.22 2.39
CA GLY A 121 -11.56 -7.88 2.44
C GLY A 121 -11.51 -7.25 3.83
N ILE A 122 -12.68 -7.01 4.44
CA ILE A 122 -12.78 -6.36 5.76
C ILE A 122 -12.06 -7.17 6.84
N PRO A 123 -12.19 -8.51 6.91
CA PRO A 123 -11.42 -9.32 7.87
C PRO A 123 -9.92 -9.14 7.74
N LEU A 124 -9.35 -9.23 6.53
CA LEU A 124 -7.91 -9.05 6.32
C LEU A 124 -7.46 -7.63 6.67
N PHE A 125 -8.22 -6.63 6.26
CA PHE A 125 -7.99 -5.23 6.58
C PHE A 125 -7.99 -4.97 8.10
N TYR A 126 -8.98 -5.51 8.80
CA TYR A 126 -9.07 -5.41 10.26
C TYR A 126 -7.94 -6.14 10.97
N MET A 127 -7.54 -7.31 10.46
CA MET A 127 -6.43 -8.09 11.02
C MET A 127 -5.12 -7.28 10.99
N GLU A 128 -4.77 -6.68 9.87
CA GLU A 128 -3.52 -5.94 9.72
C GLU A 128 -3.50 -4.66 10.58
N LEU A 129 -4.60 -3.90 10.61
CA LEU A 129 -4.73 -2.73 11.48
C LEU A 129 -4.60 -3.10 12.97
N ALA A 130 -5.28 -4.18 13.41
CA ALA A 130 -5.17 -4.64 14.79
C ALA A 130 -3.75 -5.12 15.12
N LEU A 131 -3.10 -5.83 14.18
CA LEU A 131 -1.74 -6.32 14.33
C LEU A 131 -0.73 -5.18 14.47
N GLY A 132 -0.86 -4.13 13.64
CA GLY A 132 -0.01 -2.95 13.71
C GLY A 132 -0.16 -2.18 15.02
N GLN A 133 -1.42 -1.92 15.43
CA GLN A 133 -1.69 -1.19 16.68
C GLN A 133 -1.20 -1.94 17.93
N PHE A 134 -1.33 -3.26 17.94
CA PHE A 134 -0.89 -4.08 19.07
C PHE A 134 0.62 -4.12 19.21
N ASN A 135 1.34 -4.38 18.10
CA ASN A 135 2.79 -4.57 18.13
C ASN A 135 3.59 -3.26 18.14
N ARG A 136 2.97 -2.12 17.77
CA ARG A 136 3.57 -0.77 17.77
C ARG A 136 4.92 -0.71 17.03
N LYS A 137 5.05 -1.48 15.95
CA LYS A 137 6.24 -1.59 15.11
C LYS A 137 5.88 -1.73 13.64
N GLY A 138 6.77 -1.32 12.74
CA GLY A 138 6.66 -1.52 11.30
C GLY A 138 6.73 -2.98 10.88
N ALA A 139 6.45 -3.26 9.61
CA ALA A 139 6.17 -4.61 9.10
C ALA A 139 7.26 -5.64 9.44
N ILE A 140 8.54 -5.35 9.18
CA ILE A 140 9.65 -6.29 9.41
C ILE A 140 9.76 -6.69 10.88
N THR A 141 9.87 -5.70 11.76
CA THR A 141 10.03 -5.93 13.21
C THR A 141 8.75 -6.50 13.82
N CYS A 142 7.57 -6.13 13.31
CA CYS A 142 6.28 -6.70 13.74
C CYS A 142 6.23 -8.21 13.47
N TRP A 143 6.49 -8.65 12.24
CA TRP A 143 6.51 -10.08 11.90
C TRP A 143 7.59 -10.83 12.67
N GLY A 144 8.77 -10.23 12.85
CA GLY A 144 9.84 -10.82 13.66
C GLY A 144 9.49 -10.99 15.15
N ARG A 145 8.65 -10.11 15.72
CA ARG A 145 8.16 -10.23 17.11
C ARG A 145 6.98 -11.18 17.26
N LEU A 146 6.15 -11.28 16.23
CA LEU A 146 4.97 -12.14 16.22
C LEU A 146 5.36 -13.61 16.03
N VAL A 147 6.04 -13.91 14.93
CA VAL A 147 6.49 -15.25 14.54
C VAL A 147 7.88 -15.11 13.89
N PRO A 148 8.98 -15.24 14.66
CA PRO A 148 10.34 -15.09 14.15
C PRO A 148 10.64 -15.91 12.88
N LEU A 149 10.09 -17.12 12.78
CA LEU A 149 10.18 -17.99 11.60
C LEU A 149 9.73 -17.28 10.30
N PHE A 150 8.74 -16.41 10.40
CA PHE A 150 8.09 -15.73 9.29
C PHE A 150 8.43 -14.24 9.23
N LYS A 151 9.54 -13.81 9.84
CA LYS A 151 10.08 -12.46 9.68
C LYS A 151 10.27 -12.08 8.20
N GLY A 152 10.55 -13.05 7.33
CA GLY A 152 10.67 -12.86 5.89
C GLY A 152 9.42 -12.30 5.21
N ILE A 153 8.22 -12.49 5.78
CA ILE A 153 6.99 -11.88 5.25
C ILE A 153 7.08 -10.36 5.29
N GLY A 154 7.56 -9.79 6.40
CA GLY A 154 7.75 -8.34 6.52
C GLY A 154 8.73 -7.77 5.50
N TYR A 155 9.79 -8.50 5.13
CA TYR A 155 10.70 -8.09 4.07
C TYR A 155 10.06 -8.18 2.67
N ALA A 156 9.27 -9.23 2.42
CA ALA A 156 8.57 -9.40 1.15
C ALA A 156 7.58 -8.24 0.92
N VAL A 157 6.78 -7.92 1.94
CA VAL A 157 5.81 -6.82 1.91
C VAL A 157 6.47 -5.46 1.66
N VAL A 158 7.55 -5.15 2.38
CA VAL A 158 8.30 -3.90 2.19
C VAL A 158 8.91 -3.82 0.78
N LEU A 159 9.40 -4.93 0.23
CA LEU A 159 9.96 -4.96 -1.11
C LEU A 159 8.89 -4.81 -2.20
N ILE A 160 7.70 -5.37 -2.00
CA ILE A 160 6.56 -5.15 -2.91
C ILE A 160 6.20 -3.67 -2.95
N ALA A 161 6.04 -3.02 -1.79
CA ALA A 161 5.78 -1.58 -1.71
C ALA A 161 6.88 -0.76 -2.42
N PHE A 162 8.15 -1.14 -2.25
CA PHE A 162 9.29 -0.51 -2.91
C PHE A 162 9.22 -0.60 -4.44
N TYR A 163 8.76 -1.72 -4.99
CA TYR A 163 8.58 -1.85 -6.44
C TYR A 163 7.36 -1.08 -6.96
N VAL A 164 6.28 -0.98 -6.19
CA VAL A 164 5.09 -0.20 -6.58
C VAL A 164 5.43 1.27 -6.75
N ASP A 165 6.23 1.83 -5.85
CA ASP A 165 6.64 3.24 -5.91
C ASP A 165 7.42 3.60 -7.19
N PHE A 166 8.08 2.64 -7.86
CA PHE A 166 8.80 2.91 -9.11
C PHE A 166 7.90 3.25 -10.31
N TYR A 167 6.68 2.70 -10.35
CA TYR A 167 5.77 2.90 -11.49
C TYR A 167 4.54 3.73 -11.12
N TYR A 168 4.03 3.61 -9.89
CA TYR A 168 2.80 4.27 -9.49
C TYR A 168 2.91 5.81 -9.53
N ASN A 169 4.06 6.36 -9.10
CA ASN A 169 4.31 7.81 -9.12
C ASN A 169 4.35 8.41 -10.54
N VAL A 170 4.53 7.58 -11.58
CA VAL A 170 4.49 8.01 -12.99
C VAL A 170 3.07 8.39 -13.40
N ILE A 171 2.04 7.72 -12.87
CA ILE A 171 0.63 8.06 -13.10
C ILE A 171 0.32 9.45 -12.53
N ILE A 172 0.88 9.76 -11.37
CA ILE A 172 0.77 11.08 -10.73
C ILE A 172 1.48 12.14 -11.59
N ALA A 173 2.66 11.81 -12.14
CA ALA A 173 3.39 12.68 -13.04
C ALA A 173 2.61 12.96 -14.34
N TRP A 174 1.94 11.97 -14.93
CA TRP A 174 1.03 12.17 -16.06
C TRP A 174 -0.15 13.07 -15.67
N SER A 175 -0.75 12.85 -14.51
CA SER A 175 -1.84 13.71 -13.98
C SER A 175 -1.39 15.17 -13.85
N LEU A 176 -0.19 15.39 -13.31
CA LEU A 176 0.41 16.72 -13.19
C LEU A 176 0.71 17.34 -14.57
N ARG A 177 1.21 16.54 -15.52
CA ARG A 177 1.48 16.98 -16.89
C ARG A 177 0.21 17.43 -17.62
N TYR A 178 -0.88 16.70 -17.44
CA TYR A 178 -2.21 17.06 -17.96
C TYR A 178 -2.80 18.28 -17.24
N PHE A 179 -2.61 18.39 -15.92
CA PHE A 179 -3.00 19.57 -15.17
C PHE A 179 -2.33 20.83 -15.72
N PHE A 180 -1.02 20.80 -15.96
CA PHE A 180 -0.30 21.93 -16.57
C PHE A 180 -0.71 22.16 -18.03
N ALA A 181 -0.98 21.10 -18.80
CA ALA A 181 -1.50 21.22 -20.17
C ALA A 181 -2.89 21.86 -20.24
N SER A 182 -3.65 21.84 -19.14
CA SER A 182 -5.03 22.33 -19.09
C SER A 182 -5.12 23.84 -18.95
N PHE A 183 -4.03 24.58 -18.70
CA PHE A 183 -4.02 26.05 -18.59
C PHE A 183 -4.10 26.74 -19.96
N THR A 184 -5.16 26.43 -20.71
CA THR A 184 -5.45 26.97 -22.04
C THR A 184 -6.97 27.07 -22.23
N THR A 185 -7.40 27.95 -23.11
CA THR A 185 -8.81 28.09 -23.50
C THR A 185 -9.27 26.96 -24.43
N MET A 186 -8.38 26.49 -25.30
CA MET A 186 -8.61 25.33 -26.16
C MET A 186 -7.72 24.18 -25.71
N LEU A 187 -8.32 23.10 -25.23
CA LEU A 187 -7.58 21.94 -24.72
C LEU A 187 -6.88 21.21 -25.87
N PRO A 188 -5.61 20.78 -25.71
CA PRO A 188 -4.80 20.27 -26.82
C PRO A 188 -5.25 18.90 -27.34
N TRP A 189 -6.10 18.17 -26.59
CA TRP A 189 -6.68 16.89 -27.01
C TRP A 189 -8.05 17.03 -27.70
N THR A 190 -8.44 18.25 -28.10
CA THR A 190 -9.75 18.51 -28.72
C THR A 190 -9.73 18.33 -30.24
N SER A 191 -8.69 18.82 -30.91
CA SER A 191 -8.57 18.86 -32.37
C SER A 191 -7.54 17.88 -32.92
N CYS A 192 -7.62 17.61 -34.23
CA CYS A 192 -6.64 16.83 -34.98
C CYS A 192 -5.65 17.70 -35.77
N ASP A 193 -5.68 19.01 -35.57
CA ASP A 193 -4.83 20.00 -36.27
C ASP A 193 -3.59 20.37 -35.43
N ASN A 194 -2.82 19.36 -35.01
CA ASN A 194 -1.59 19.56 -34.26
C ASN A 194 -0.43 18.76 -34.87
N ASP A 195 0.81 19.17 -34.59
CA ASP A 195 2.03 18.56 -35.15
C ASP A 195 2.19 17.06 -34.85
N TRP A 196 1.62 16.58 -33.75
CA TRP A 196 1.69 15.16 -33.35
C TRP A 196 0.61 14.30 -34.03
N ASN A 197 -0.38 14.90 -34.68
CA ASN A 197 -1.50 14.18 -35.24
C ASN A 197 -1.15 13.45 -36.54
N THR A 198 -1.86 12.35 -36.80
CA THR A 198 -1.75 11.60 -38.06
C THR A 198 -2.93 11.88 -38.99
N PRO A 199 -2.82 11.56 -40.29
CA PRO A 199 -3.96 11.61 -41.21
C PRO A 199 -5.13 10.69 -40.83
N LEU A 200 -4.90 9.74 -39.91
CA LEU A 200 -5.92 8.82 -39.38
C LEU A 200 -6.66 9.39 -38.16
N CYS A 201 -6.23 10.55 -37.65
CA CYS A 201 -6.88 11.24 -36.54
C CYS A 201 -8.30 11.67 -36.94
N ARG A 202 -9.25 11.37 -36.08
CA ARG A 202 -10.61 11.87 -36.17
C ARG A 202 -10.93 12.71 -34.95
N GLU A 203 -11.40 13.93 -35.21
CA GLU A 203 -11.99 14.76 -34.18
C GLU A 203 -13.27 14.10 -33.67
N PHE A 204 -13.63 14.46 -32.46
CA PHE A 204 -14.85 13.96 -31.87
C PHE A 204 -16.05 14.73 -32.45
N ASP A 205 -16.61 14.25 -33.56
CA ASP A 205 -17.78 14.86 -34.21
C ASP A 205 -19.06 14.58 -33.41
N ALA A 206 -19.38 15.47 -32.47
CA ALA A 206 -20.63 15.42 -31.72
C ALA A 206 -21.89 15.70 -32.58
N ASN A 207 -21.75 16.12 -33.85
CA ASN A 207 -22.83 16.70 -34.65
C ASN A 207 -23.33 15.84 -35.84
N ILE A 208 -22.55 14.88 -36.35
CA ILE A 208 -22.88 14.26 -37.65
C ILE A 208 -24.02 13.24 -37.54
N SER A 209 -24.16 12.54 -36.41
CA SER A 209 -25.23 11.56 -36.22
C SER A 209 -26.59 12.20 -35.88
N TYR A 210 -26.61 13.38 -35.25
CA TYR A 210 -27.85 14.07 -34.87
C TYR A 210 -28.52 14.77 -36.03
N ALA A 211 -27.74 15.40 -36.92
CA ALA A 211 -28.29 16.05 -38.10
C ALA A 211 -28.95 15.05 -39.07
N LEU A 212 -28.43 13.82 -39.15
CA LEU A 212 -29.01 12.76 -39.98
C LEU A 212 -30.20 12.06 -39.30
N ALA A 213 -30.21 11.94 -37.98
CA ALA A 213 -31.32 11.35 -37.24
C ALA A 213 -32.56 12.27 -37.20
N ASP A 214 -32.37 13.59 -37.03
CA ASP A 214 -33.49 14.56 -37.08
C ASP A 214 -34.00 14.79 -38.51
N MET A 215 -33.13 14.73 -39.54
CA MET A 215 -33.59 14.86 -40.93
C MET A 215 -34.38 13.65 -41.45
N ASN A 216 -34.21 12.46 -40.88
CA ASN A 216 -34.99 11.29 -41.28
C ASN A 216 -36.44 11.30 -40.72
N SER A 217 -36.77 12.24 -39.83
CA SER A 217 -38.12 12.39 -39.28
C SER A 217 -39.03 13.31 -40.11
N GLU A 218 -38.51 14.09 -41.06
CA GLU A 218 -39.29 15.07 -41.83
C GLU A 218 -39.27 14.88 -43.36
N ILE A 219 -38.50 13.92 -43.89
CA ILE A 219 -38.49 13.62 -45.34
C ILE A 219 -39.37 12.41 -45.63
N ASN A 220 -40.68 12.59 -45.44
CA ASN A 220 -41.68 11.81 -46.14
C ASN A 220 -42.53 12.78 -46.96
N GLU A 221 -42.63 12.48 -48.25
CA GLU A 221 -43.45 13.11 -49.29
C GLU A 221 -42.79 14.27 -50.10
N ASN A 222 -42.39 13.90 -51.33
CA ASN A 222 -42.43 14.72 -52.56
C ASN A 222 -41.19 15.52 -53.01
N PHE A 223 -39.99 14.94 -53.04
CA PHE A 223 -38.92 15.46 -53.92
C PHE A 223 -38.01 14.36 -54.51
N GLY A 224 -38.61 13.49 -55.34
CA GLY A 224 -37.95 12.30 -55.91
C GLY A 224 -36.92 12.51 -57.03
N ASN A 225 -36.46 13.74 -57.33
CA ASN A 225 -35.61 13.97 -58.51
C ASN A 225 -34.35 14.83 -58.32
N THR A 226 -34.01 15.27 -57.10
CA THR A 226 -32.81 16.12 -56.86
C THR A 226 -31.73 15.43 -56.03
N THR A 227 -32.02 14.27 -55.45
CA THR A 227 -31.06 13.46 -54.69
C THR A 227 -30.16 12.60 -55.58
N ARG A 228 -30.47 12.43 -56.87
CA ARG A 228 -29.63 11.62 -57.79
C ARG A 228 -28.35 12.32 -58.24
N LEU A 229 -28.29 13.65 -58.22
CA LEU A 229 -27.08 14.37 -58.66
C LEU A 229 -26.00 14.48 -57.58
N LEU A 230 -26.36 14.33 -56.29
CA LEU A 230 -25.40 14.28 -55.18
C LEU A 230 -24.92 12.85 -54.88
N VAL A 231 -25.65 11.83 -55.33
CA VAL A 231 -25.24 10.42 -55.20
C VAL A 231 -24.22 10.02 -56.28
N ASP A 232 -24.36 10.51 -57.52
CA ASP A 232 -23.41 10.17 -58.61
C ASP A 232 -22.09 10.95 -58.59
N LEU A 233 -21.98 12.04 -57.82
CA LEU A 233 -20.70 12.74 -57.58
C LEU A 233 -19.96 12.21 -56.33
N GLY A 234 -20.60 11.32 -55.56
CA GLY A 234 -20.05 10.72 -54.33
C GLY A 234 -19.72 9.23 -54.44
N SER A 235 -19.97 8.59 -55.59
CA SER A 235 -19.94 7.13 -55.73
C SER A 235 -18.61 6.53 -56.19
N ASP A 236 -17.58 7.33 -56.48
CA ASP A 236 -16.23 6.82 -56.83
C ASP A 236 -15.18 7.02 -55.71
N ALA A 237 -15.59 7.49 -54.53
CA ALA A 237 -14.70 7.65 -53.36
C ALA A 237 -15.21 6.96 -52.08
N ALA A 238 -16.27 6.15 -52.17
CA ALA A 238 -16.78 5.37 -51.05
C ALA A 238 -16.85 3.90 -51.46
N VAL A 239 -16.36 3.02 -50.58
CA VAL A 239 -16.26 1.55 -50.73
C VAL A 239 -14.94 1.05 -51.33
N GLN A 240 -13.83 1.51 -50.75
CA GLN A 240 -12.75 0.60 -50.34
C GLN A 240 -12.67 0.68 -48.81
N SER A 241 -13.44 -0.17 -48.13
CA SER A 241 -13.28 -0.41 -46.69
C SER A 241 -12.02 -1.25 -46.49
N THR A 242 -10.85 -0.62 -46.59
CA THR A 242 -9.74 -0.99 -45.73
C THR A 242 -10.18 -0.68 -44.30
N LYS A 243 -10.03 -1.65 -43.39
CA LYS A 243 -10.12 -1.41 -41.94
C LYS A 243 -8.94 -0.53 -41.55
N ASP A 244 -8.98 0.75 -41.91
CA ASP A 244 -8.03 1.71 -41.42
C ASP A 244 -8.47 2.09 -40.00
N ASN A 245 -7.66 1.69 -39.02
CA ASN A 245 -7.93 1.91 -37.61
C ASN A 245 -7.86 3.42 -37.29
N TYR A 246 -8.99 4.12 -37.44
CA TYR A 246 -9.10 5.52 -37.04
C TYR A 246 -8.87 5.69 -35.53
N THR A 247 -8.11 6.72 -35.16
CA THR A 247 -7.75 7.08 -33.78
C THR A 247 -8.43 8.40 -33.38
N SER A 248 -8.71 8.58 -32.09
CA SER A 248 -9.27 9.85 -31.59
C SER A 248 -8.18 10.87 -31.31
N ALA A 249 -8.51 12.16 -31.39
CA ALA A 249 -7.61 13.26 -31.03
C ALA A 249 -6.97 13.09 -29.64
N ALA A 250 -7.76 12.71 -28.63
CA ALA A 250 -7.26 12.45 -27.28
C ALA A 250 -6.34 11.22 -27.18
N HIS A 251 -6.63 10.17 -27.96
CA HIS A 251 -5.77 8.99 -28.01
C HIS A 251 -4.40 9.32 -28.60
N GLU A 252 -4.38 10.11 -29.69
CA GLU A 252 -3.12 10.59 -30.28
C GLU A 252 -2.39 11.58 -29.38
N TYR A 253 -3.11 12.46 -28.68
CA TYR A 253 -2.49 13.36 -27.71
C TYR A 253 -1.75 12.57 -26.62
N PHE A 254 -2.39 11.56 -26.02
CA PHE A 254 -1.74 10.75 -24.98
C PHE A 254 -0.56 9.94 -25.53
N ASN A 255 -0.76 9.20 -26.62
CA ASN A 255 0.26 8.27 -27.12
C ASN A 255 1.38 8.96 -27.92
N ARG A 256 1.08 10.03 -28.66
CA ARG A 256 2.04 10.69 -29.55
C ARG A 256 2.62 11.98 -28.98
N ALA A 257 1.84 12.76 -28.24
CA ALA A 257 2.32 14.02 -27.66
C ALA A 257 2.86 13.85 -26.23
N ILE A 258 2.11 13.20 -25.33
CA ILE A 258 2.54 13.00 -23.95
C ILE A 258 3.59 11.89 -23.89
N LEU A 259 3.26 10.67 -24.29
CA LEU A 259 4.15 9.52 -24.15
C LEU A 259 5.23 9.44 -25.24
N GLU A 260 4.93 9.90 -26.47
CA GLU A 260 5.76 9.64 -27.67
C GLU A 260 6.04 8.14 -27.92
N LEU A 261 5.08 7.28 -27.54
CA LEU A 261 5.21 5.83 -27.60
C LEU A 261 5.47 5.30 -29.02
N HIS A 262 5.02 6.03 -30.04
CA HIS A 262 5.23 5.71 -31.44
C HIS A 262 6.71 5.72 -31.88
N GLN A 263 7.60 6.31 -31.09
CA GLN A 263 9.05 6.32 -31.36
C GLN A 263 9.77 5.08 -30.81
N SER A 264 9.10 4.27 -29.99
CA SER A 264 9.65 3.05 -29.40
C SER A 264 9.08 1.81 -30.07
N GLU A 265 9.95 0.91 -30.50
CA GLU A 265 9.56 -0.40 -31.07
C GLU A 265 9.22 -1.44 -29.99
N GLY A 266 9.43 -1.13 -28.70
CA GLY A 266 9.09 -2.00 -27.57
C GLY A 266 10.01 -1.81 -26.36
N LEU A 267 9.89 -2.68 -25.36
CA LEU A 267 10.67 -2.60 -24.11
C LEU A 267 12.21 -2.62 -24.30
N HIS A 268 12.69 -3.18 -25.41
CA HIS A 268 14.12 -3.25 -25.72
C HIS A 268 14.69 -1.91 -26.19
N ASP A 269 13.84 -0.98 -26.63
CA ASP A 269 14.20 0.35 -27.08
C ASP A 269 13.37 1.39 -26.32
N LEU A 270 13.91 1.86 -25.21
CA LEU A 270 13.26 2.88 -24.38
C LEU A 270 13.31 4.27 -25.04
N GLY A 271 14.17 4.50 -26.04
CA GLY A 271 14.31 5.80 -26.69
C GLY A 271 14.85 6.90 -25.77
N ALA A 272 14.55 8.16 -26.10
CA ALA A 272 15.01 9.33 -25.35
C ALA A 272 14.19 9.55 -24.07
N ILE A 273 14.79 10.21 -23.07
CA ILE A 273 14.08 10.63 -21.85
C ILE A 273 13.30 11.92 -22.14
N LYS A 274 12.00 11.89 -21.84
CA LYS A 274 11.13 13.06 -21.92
C LYS A 274 11.28 13.93 -20.67
N TRP A 275 12.02 15.02 -20.81
CA TRP A 275 12.34 15.93 -19.71
C TRP A 275 11.12 16.65 -19.11
N ASP A 276 10.04 16.82 -19.87
CA ASP A 276 8.80 17.41 -19.37
C ASP A 276 8.09 16.48 -18.38
N ILE A 277 8.00 15.17 -18.68
CA ILE A 277 7.49 14.16 -17.75
C ILE A 277 8.47 13.96 -16.58
N ALA A 278 9.77 13.95 -16.85
CA ALA A 278 10.79 13.84 -15.78
C ALA A 278 10.70 15.00 -14.79
N LEU A 279 10.45 16.23 -15.25
CA LEU A 279 10.22 17.38 -14.37
C LEU A 279 8.94 17.22 -13.54
N CYS A 280 7.87 16.72 -14.15
CA CYS A 280 6.63 16.42 -13.42
C CYS A 280 6.86 15.35 -12.34
N LEU A 281 7.61 14.30 -12.67
CA LEU A 281 7.97 13.24 -11.73
C LEU A 281 8.84 13.76 -10.58
N LEU A 282 9.79 14.66 -10.87
CA LEU A 282 10.59 15.33 -9.85
C LEU A 282 9.71 16.14 -8.89
N VAL A 283 8.75 16.91 -9.43
CA VAL A 283 7.80 17.68 -8.61
C VAL A 283 6.97 16.76 -7.71
N VAL A 284 6.49 15.62 -8.23
CA VAL A 284 5.76 14.62 -7.43
C VAL A 284 6.64 14.12 -6.28
N TYR A 285 7.88 13.71 -6.53
CA TYR A 285 8.77 13.25 -5.47
C TYR A 285 9.16 14.35 -4.47
N LEU A 286 9.27 15.61 -4.90
CA LEU A 286 9.47 16.73 -3.98
C LEU A 286 8.27 16.93 -3.06
N VAL A 287 7.04 16.82 -3.59
CA VAL A 287 5.81 16.85 -2.77
C VAL A 287 5.78 15.68 -1.79
N CYS A 288 6.11 14.47 -2.22
CA CYS A 288 6.22 13.32 -1.33
C CYS A 288 7.29 13.51 -0.25
N TYR A 289 8.47 14.04 -0.61
CA TYR A 289 9.56 14.32 0.31
C TYR A 289 9.13 15.25 1.45
N PHE A 290 8.63 16.44 1.11
CA PHE A 290 8.20 17.42 2.12
C PHE A 290 6.96 16.98 2.92
N SER A 291 6.20 16.00 2.42
CA SER A 291 5.07 15.42 3.15
C SER A 291 5.54 14.40 4.19
N LEU A 292 6.55 13.56 3.87
CA LEU A 292 6.98 12.44 4.71
C LEU A 292 8.26 12.67 5.54
N TRP A 293 9.05 13.71 5.25
CA TRP A 293 10.35 13.96 5.90
C TRP A 293 10.29 14.02 7.43
N LYS A 294 9.26 14.68 8.00
CA LYS A 294 9.00 14.78 9.45
C LYS A 294 8.01 13.74 9.97
N GLY A 295 7.76 12.70 9.17
CA GLY A 295 6.88 11.60 9.53
C GLY A 295 5.40 11.97 9.62
N ILE A 296 4.69 11.27 10.49
CA ILE A 296 3.24 11.39 10.65
C ILE A 296 2.78 12.78 11.12
N SER A 297 3.67 13.56 11.75
CA SER A 297 3.36 14.92 12.20
C SER A 297 3.06 15.91 11.06
N THR A 298 3.70 15.73 9.89
CA THR A 298 3.44 16.50 8.66
C THR A 298 2.51 15.76 7.73
N SER A 299 2.74 14.47 7.52
CA SER A 299 1.93 13.64 6.63
C SER A 299 0.45 13.67 7.05
N GLY A 300 0.17 13.53 8.34
CA GLY A 300 -1.18 13.60 8.91
C GLY A 300 -1.89 14.93 8.71
N LYS A 301 -1.18 16.03 8.38
CA LYS A 301 -1.78 17.33 8.05
C LYS A 301 -2.00 17.50 6.55
N VAL A 302 -1.09 16.99 5.72
CA VAL A 302 -1.22 17.07 4.25
C VAL A 302 -2.45 16.29 3.79
N VAL A 303 -2.70 15.11 4.39
CA VAL A 303 -3.86 14.26 4.07
C VAL A 303 -5.22 14.93 4.26
N TRP A 304 -5.32 16.01 5.04
CA TRP A 304 -6.58 16.76 5.14
C TRP A 304 -6.99 17.39 3.80
N PHE A 305 -6.02 17.83 3.00
CA PHE A 305 -6.31 18.34 1.66
C PHE A 305 -6.42 17.17 0.68
N THR A 306 -5.40 16.32 0.61
CA THR A 306 -5.29 15.29 -0.43
C THR A 306 -6.38 14.21 -0.30
N ALA A 307 -6.84 13.86 0.90
CA ALA A 307 -7.90 12.87 1.06
C ALA A 307 -9.31 13.48 0.90
N LEU A 308 -9.53 14.74 1.30
CA LEU A 308 -10.87 15.37 1.24
C LEU A 308 -11.18 16.01 -0.12
N PHE A 309 -10.17 16.55 -0.80
CA PHE A 309 -10.33 17.24 -2.08
C PHE A 309 -10.98 16.35 -3.17
N PRO A 310 -10.62 15.06 -3.32
CA PRO A 310 -11.30 14.16 -4.24
C PRO A 310 -12.81 14.07 -4.02
N TYR A 311 -13.29 14.08 -2.77
CA TYR A 311 -14.73 14.03 -2.49
C TYR A 311 -15.46 15.30 -2.95
N ALA A 312 -14.83 16.46 -2.82
CA ALA A 312 -15.38 17.72 -3.33
C ALA A 312 -15.49 17.68 -4.86
N VAL A 313 -14.45 17.19 -5.55
CA VAL A 313 -14.45 17.07 -7.01
C VAL A 313 -15.43 16.00 -7.48
N LEU A 314 -15.49 14.84 -6.84
CA LEU A 314 -16.46 13.78 -7.15
C LEU A 314 -17.89 14.30 -7.01
N LEU A 315 -18.21 15.11 -6.00
CA LEU A 315 -19.55 15.72 -5.86
C LEU A 315 -19.85 16.69 -7.00
N ILE A 316 -18.89 17.56 -7.35
CA ILE A 316 -19.04 18.53 -8.44
C ILE A 316 -19.22 17.83 -9.79
N LEU A 317 -18.39 16.82 -10.08
CA LEU A 317 -18.47 16.02 -11.30
C LEU A 317 -19.70 15.12 -11.31
N LEU A 318 -20.22 14.67 -10.17
CA LEU A 318 -21.47 13.93 -10.09
C LEU A 318 -22.64 14.82 -10.50
N ILE A 319 -22.76 16.01 -9.91
CA ILE A 319 -23.81 16.98 -10.25
C ILE A 319 -23.71 17.32 -11.73
N ARG A 320 -22.51 17.61 -12.24
CA ARG A 320 -22.33 17.91 -13.67
C ARG A 320 -22.70 16.71 -14.54
N GLY A 321 -22.17 15.54 -14.23
CA GLY A 321 -22.36 14.31 -14.99
C GLY A 321 -23.83 13.93 -15.13
N VAL A 322 -24.61 13.97 -14.04
CA VAL A 322 -26.05 13.63 -14.11
C VAL A 322 -26.88 14.66 -14.89
N THR A 323 -26.44 15.92 -14.95
CA THR A 323 -27.12 16.98 -15.74
C THR A 323 -26.85 16.90 -17.25
N LEU A 324 -25.91 16.09 -17.70
CA LEU A 324 -25.59 15.95 -19.13
C LEU A 324 -26.63 15.11 -19.88
N PRO A 325 -26.89 15.41 -21.16
CA PRO A 325 -27.81 14.61 -21.97
C PRO A 325 -27.25 13.20 -22.18
N GLY A 326 -28.06 12.16 -21.95
CA GLY A 326 -27.60 10.76 -22.08
C GLY A 326 -26.96 10.18 -20.82
N SER A 327 -26.82 10.96 -19.74
CA SER A 327 -26.29 10.48 -18.45
C SER A 327 -27.04 9.26 -17.91
N MET A 328 -28.37 9.24 -18.06
CA MET A 328 -29.23 8.12 -17.65
C MET A 328 -28.92 6.82 -18.39
N GLU A 329 -28.52 6.89 -19.66
CA GLU A 329 -28.16 5.71 -20.44
C GLU A 329 -26.88 5.07 -19.90
N GLY A 330 -25.86 5.89 -19.61
CA GLY A 330 -24.64 5.42 -18.95
C GLY A 330 -24.90 4.82 -17.56
N ILE A 331 -25.75 5.44 -16.74
CA ILE A 331 -26.14 4.88 -15.43
C ILE A 331 -26.90 3.56 -15.58
N ARG A 332 -27.73 3.39 -16.61
CA ARG A 332 -28.36 2.11 -16.91
C ARG A 332 -27.31 1.05 -17.25
N TYR A 333 -26.30 1.36 -18.05
CA TYR A 333 -25.20 0.42 -18.31
C TYR A 333 -24.39 0.08 -17.05
N TYR A 334 -24.23 1.05 -16.13
CA TYR A 334 -23.54 0.82 -14.87
C TYR A 334 -24.30 -0.12 -13.92
N LEU A 335 -25.63 0.03 -13.80
CA LEU A 335 -26.41 -0.63 -12.75
C LEU A 335 -27.46 -1.63 -13.23
N SER A 336 -27.73 -1.75 -14.53
CA SER A 336 -28.70 -2.72 -15.05
C SER A 336 -28.28 -4.14 -14.67
N PRO A 337 -29.03 -4.85 -13.81
CA PRO A 337 -28.57 -6.09 -13.23
C PRO A 337 -28.75 -7.26 -14.20
N ASN A 338 -27.67 -7.99 -14.47
CA ASN A 338 -27.70 -9.25 -15.21
C ASN A 338 -27.18 -10.40 -14.34
N PHE A 339 -28.10 -11.07 -13.63
CA PHE A 339 -27.77 -12.16 -12.71
C PHE A 339 -27.21 -13.41 -13.42
N ASN A 340 -27.39 -13.55 -14.73
CA ASN A 340 -26.83 -14.68 -15.48
C ASN A 340 -25.30 -14.68 -15.47
N VAL A 341 -24.68 -13.50 -15.31
CA VAL A 341 -23.22 -13.34 -15.34
C VAL A 341 -22.58 -13.83 -14.03
N ILE A 342 -23.30 -13.80 -12.90
CA ILE A 342 -22.79 -14.25 -11.57
C ILE A 342 -22.44 -15.75 -11.54
N THR A 343 -23.00 -16.56 -12.45
CA THR A 343 -22.67 -17.99 -12.54
C THR A 343 -21.24 -18.25 -13.03
N LYS A 344 -20.58 -17.24 -13.61
CA LYS A 344 -19.20 -17.34 -14.09
C LYS A 344 -18.22 -17.16 -12.94
N ALA A 345 -17.24 -18.05 -12.83
CA ALA A 345 -16.18 -17.96 -11.82
C ALA A 345 -15.33 -16.68 -11.96
N GLU A 346 -15.09 -16.21 -13.20
CA GLU A 346 -14.34 -14.98 -13.48
C GLU A 346 -14.90 -13.76 -12.72
N VAL A 347 -16.22 -13.67 -12.59
CA VAL A 347 -16.89 -12.55 -11.91
C VAL A 347 -16.57 -12.51 -10.42
N TRP A 348 -16.49 -13.67 -9.78
CA TRP A 348 -16.14 -13.78 -8.37
C TRP A 348 -14.67 -13.48 -8.13
N VAL A 349 -13.80 -13.87 -9.06
CA VAL A 349 -12.36 -13.56 -9.00
C VAL A 349 -12.11 -12.07 -9.26
N ASP A 350 -12.80 -11.45 -10.21
CA ASP A 350 -12.75 -10.01 -10.44
C ASP A 350 -13.20 -9.24 -9.19
N ALA A 351 -14.29 -9.68 -8.55
CA ALA A 351 -14.77 -9.12 -7.28
C ALA A 351 -13.75 -9.29 -6.14
N ALA A 352 -13.19 -10.49 -5.99
CA ALA A 352 -12.16 -10.82 -5.01
C ALA A 352 -10.93 -9.93 -5.15
N THR A 353 -10.39 -9.87 -6.37
CA THR A 353 -9.20 -9.11 -6.73
C THR A 353 -9.43 -7.62 -6.52
N GLN A 354 -10.59 -7.09 -6.93
CA GLN A 354 -10.93 -5.69 -6.73
C GLN A 354 -11.04 -5.33 -5.24
N VAL A 355 -11.72 -6.16 -4.43
CA VAL A 355 -11.83 -5.93 -2.97
C VAL A 355 -10.46 -5.93 -2.32
N PHE A 356 -9.62 -6.90 -2.68
CA PHE A 356 -8.28 -7.06 -2.13
C PHE A 356 -7.38 -5.87 -2.46
N PHE A 357 -7.21 -5.56 -3.75
CA PHE A 357 -6.34 -4.46 -4.15
C PHE A 357 -6.90 -3.07 -3.79
N SER A 358 -8.23 -2.91 -3.67
CA SER A 358 -8.82 -1.63 -3.26
C SER A 358 -8.71 -1.35 -1.76
N LEU A 359 -8.78 -2.36 -0.89
CA LEU A 359 -8.55 -2.12 0.55
C LEU A 359 -7.07 -2.08 0.92
N GLY A 360 -6.22 -2.68 0.09
CA GLY A 360 -4.77 -2.71 0.26
C GLY A 360 -4.24 -3.46 1.49
N PRO A 361 -4.86 -4.54 2.02
CA PRO A 361 -4.22 -5.34 3.06
C PRO A 361 -2.99 -6.05 2.49
N GLY A 362 -1.90 -6.07 3.25
CA GLY A 362 -0.63 -6.75 2.94
C GLY A 362 0.47 -5.87 2.37
N PHE A 363 0.25 -4.57 2.19
CA PHE A 363 1.31 -3.65 1.73
C PHE A 363 2.16 -3.19 2.93
N GLY A 364 1.78 -3.58 4.15
CA GLY A 364 2.42 -3.15 5.39
C GLY A 364 2.10 -1.71 5.75
N VAL A 365 1.30 -1.02 4.91
CA VAL A 365 0.87 0.37 5.10
C VAL A 365 -0.10 0.48 6.26
N LEU A 366 -1.13 -0.38 6.27
CA LEU A 366 -2.11 -0.42 7.36
C LEU A 366 -1.42 -0.76 8.68
N LEU A 367 -0.48 -1.71 8.63
CA LEU A 367 0.34 -2.09 9.78
C LEU A 367 1.19 -0.91 10.29
N ALA A 368 1.86 -0.19 9.38
CA ALA A 368 2.66 0.98 9.71
C ALA A 368 1.81 2.12 10.28
N TYR A 369 0.70 2.49 9.64
CA TYR A 369 -0.20 3.55 10.13
C TYR A 369 -0.83 3.21 11.48
N ALA A 370 -1.27 1.96 11.66
CA ALA A 370 -1.83 1.52 12.94
C ALA A 370 -0.77 1.43 14.05
N SER A 371 0.51 1.22 13.72
CA SER A 371 1.59 1.18 14.72
C SER A 371 1.73 2.50 15.49
N TYR A 372 1.33 3.61 14.89
CA TYR A 372 1.33 4.96 15.49
C TYR A 372 0.04 5.29 16.26
N ASN A 373 -0.95 4.38 16.27
CA ASN A 373 -2.16 4.57 17.08
C ASN A 373 -1.85 4.44 18.56
N LYS A 374 -2.70 5.03 19.39
CA LYS A 374 -2.70 4.75 20.83
C LYS A 374 -3.15 3.30 21.06
N TYR A 375 -2.55 2.62 22.05
CA TYR A 375 -2.81 1.19 22.30
C TYR A 375 -4.29 0.85 22.50
N HIS A 376 -5.01 1.69 23.26
CA HIS A 376 -6.45 1.52 23.53
C HIS A 376 -7.37 2.23 22.53
N ASN A 377 -6.89 2.61 21.34
CA ASN A 377 -7.77 3.13 20.30
C ASN A 377 -8.70 2.03 19.75
N ASN A 378 -9.94 2.38 19.42
CA ASN A 378 -10.91 1.43 18.88
C ASN A 378 -10.67 1.17 17.38
N VAL A 379 -9.68 0.33 17.09
CA VAL A 379 -9.30 -0.09 15.73
C VAL A 379 -10.40 -0.85 15.00
N TYR A 380 -11.30 -1.53 15.73
CA TYR A 380 -12.44 -2.24 15.14
C TYR A 380 -13.41 -1.29 14.44
N LYS A 381 -13.78 -0.19 15.10
CA LYS A 381 -14.66 0.82 14.51
C LYS A 381 -13.97 1.52 13.33
N ASP A 382 -12.68 1.80 13.47
CA ASP A 382 -11.91 2.47 12.44
C ASP A 382 -11.83 1.61 11.18
N ALA A 383 -11.53 0.31 11.32
CA ALA A 383 -11.50 -0.63 10.20
C ALA A 383 -12.83 -0.71 9.44
N LEU A 384 -13.96 -0.81 10.16
CA LEU A 384 -15.28 -0.86 9.52
C LEU A 384 -15.63 0.44 8.79
N LEU A 385 -15.33 1.59 9.42
CA LEU A 385 -15.63 2.90 8.86
C LEU A 385 -14.82 3.14 7.58
N THR A 386 -13.51 2.87 7.61
CA THR A 386 -12.62 3.10 6.47
C THR A 386 -12.97 2.16 5.31
N SER A 387 -13.28 0.89 5.57
CA SER A 387 -13.69 -0.04 4.50
C SER A 387 -15.02 0.37 3.86
N LEU A 388 -15.99 0.85 4.66
CA LEU A 388 -17.26 1.35 4.14
C LEU A 388 -17.06 2.59 3.28
N ILE A 389 -16.25 3.55 3.74
CA ILE A 389 -15.95 4.77 2.97
C ILE A 389 -15.27 4.40 1.65
N ASN A 390 -14.29 3.50 1.67
CA ASN A 390 -13.60 3.06 0.45
C ASN A 390 -14.57 2.52 -0.61
N SER A 391 -15.41 1.53 -0.26
CA SER A 391 -16.39 0.96 -1.20
C SER A 391 -17.48 1.96 -1.61
N ALA A 392 -17.91 2.84 -0.70
CA ALA A 392 -18.87 3.89 -1.01
C ALA A 392 -18.30 4.88 -2.03
N THR A 393 -17.01 5.23 -1.91
CA THR A 393 -16.33 6.09 -2.88
C THR A 393 -16.26 5.44 -4.25
N SER A 394 -15.94 4.15 -4.35
CA SER A 394 -15.96 3.43 -5.63
C SER A 394 -17.34 3.45 -6.28
N PHE A 395 -18.40 3.26 -5.47
CA PHE A 395 -19.77 3.30 -5.94
C PHE A 395 -20.17 4.68 -6.46
N VAL A 396 -19.83 5.75 -5.73
CA VAL A 396 -20.09 7.13 -6.15
C VAL A 396 -19.28 7.50 -7.40
N ALA A 397 -18.00 7.13 -7.44
CA ALA A 397 -17.14 7.32 -8.61
C ALA A 397 -17.71 6.61 -9.85
N GLY A 398 -18.37 5.46 -9.67
CA GLY A 398 -19.08 4.77 -10.74
C GLY A 398 -20.17 5.62 -11.40
N PHE A 399 -20.99 6.33 -10.63
CA PHE A 399 -21.96 7.27 -11.19
C PHE A 399 -21.28 8.43 -11.93
N VAL A 400 -20.20 8.97 -11.37
CA VAL A 400 -19.43 10.06 -12.01
C VAL A 400 -18.91 9.61 -13.38
N ILE A 401 -18.23 8.47 -13.45
CA ILE A 401 -17.66 7.93 -14.69
C ILE A 401 -18.77 7.59 -15.69
N PHE A 402 -19.75 6.78 -15.30
CA PHE A 402 -20.76 6.30 -16.25
C PHE A 402 -21.74 7.37 -16.70
N SER A 403 -22.03 8.39 -15.89
CA SER A 403 -22.85 9.52 -16.35
C SER A 403 -22.17 10.29 -17.49
N VAL A 404 -20.84 10.49 -17.41
CA VAL A 404 -20.05 11.13 -18.47
C VAL A 404 -19.85 10.20 -19.67
N LEU A 405 -19.63 8.90 -19.46
CA LEU A 405 -19.55 7.92 -20.55
C LEU A 405 -20.88 7.78 -21.31
N GLY A 406 -22.02 7.85 -20.61
CA GLY A 406 -23.34 7.86 -21.24
C GLY A 406 -23.56 9.10 -22.11
N TYR A 407 -23.15 10.26 -21.60
CA TYR A 407 -23.11 11.49 -22.40
C TYR A 407 -22.20 11.35 -23.63
N MET A 408 -21.01 10.76 -23.47
CA MET A 408 -20.09 10.54 -24.58
C MET A 408 -20.65 9.59 -25.63
N ALA A 409 -21.23 8.46 -25.22
CA ALA A 409 -21.84 7.48 -26.12
C ALA A 409 -22.97 8.13 -26.93
N ARG A 410 -23.81 8.92 -26.24
CA ARG A 410 -24.84 9.72 -26.89
C ARG A 410 -24.21 10.73 -27.86
N ALA A 411 -23.34 11.62 -27.41
CA ALA A 411 -22.74 12.67 -28.24
C ALA A 411 -22.00 12.13 -29.48
N SER A 412 -21.29 11.00 -29.36
CA SER A 412 -20.57 10.37 -30.48
C SER A 412 -21.41 9.47 -31.38
N GLY A 413 -22.61 9.06 -30.95
CA GLY A 413 -23.33 7.97 -31.58
C GLY A 413 -22.58 6.62 -31.56
N LYS A 414 -21.54 6.48 -30.73
CA LYS A 414 -20.82 5.20 -30.53
C LYS A 414 -21.45 4.40 -29.41
N SER A 415 -21.24 3.09 -29.45
CA SER A 415 -21.66 2.22 -28.37
C SER A 415 -20.86 2.52 -27.10
N ILE A 416 -21.47 2.32 -25.93
CA ILE A 416 -20.74 2.50 -24.66
C ILE A 416 -19.58 1.50 -24.52
N GLN A 417 -19.63 0.36 -25.23
CA GLN A 417 -18.59 -0.67 -25.23
C GLN A 417 -17.27 -0.14 -25.79
N ASP A 418 -17.33 0.76 -26.78
CA ASP A 418 -16.14 1.31 -27.43
C ASP A 418 -15.46 2.40 -26.60
N VAL A 419 -16.16 2.94 -25.60
CA VAL A 419 -15.66 4.02 -24.72
C VAL A 419 -15.40 3.56 -23.28
N ALA A 420 -16.04 2.48 -22.84
CA ALA A 420 -15.84 1.89 -21.51
C ALA A 420 -14.56 1.03 -21.49
N THR A 421 -13.47 1.63 -21.05
CA THR A 421 -12.16 0.98 -20.86
C THR A 421 -11.74 1.02 -19.39
N GLU A 422 -10.79 0.17 -18.98
CA GLU A 422 -10.16 0.25 -17.66
C GLU A 422 -8.74 0.83 -17.71
N GLY A 423 -8.24 1.23 -16.55
CA GLY A 423 -6.86 1.68 -16.38
C GLY A 423 -6.60 3.10 -16.91
N PRO A 424 -5.33 3.43 -17.24
CA PRO A 424 -4.92 4.78 -17.61
C PRO A 424 -5.67 5.35 -18.83
N GLY A 425 -6.08 4.50 -19.77
CA GLY A 425 -6.82 4.92 -20.97
C GLY A 425 -8.15 5.60 -20.63
N LEU A 426 -8.85 5.16 -19.59
CA LEU A 426 -10.12 5.77 -19.20
C LEU A 426 -9.92 7.24 -18.76
N VAL A 427 -8.93 7.49 -17.89
CA VAL A 427 -8.74 8.80 -17.26
C VAL A 427 -7.87 9.76 -18.09
N PHE A 428 -7.01 9.26 -18.97
CA PHE A 428 -6.13 10.09 -19.81
C PHE A 428 -6.57 10.21 -21.27
N ILE A 429 -7.54 9.40 -21.73
CA ILE A 429 -8.03 9.45 -23.12
C ILE A 429 -9.53 9.72 -23.16
N VAL A 430 -10.33 8.81 -22.59
CA VAL A 430 -11.79 8.86 -22.71
C VAL A 430 -12.36 10.04 -21.93
N TYR A 431 -12.04 10.16 -20.65
CA TYR A 431 -12.63 11.21 -19.80
C TYR A 431 -12.23 12.63 -20.24
N PRO A 432 -10.95 12.91 -20.60
CA PRO A 432 -10.56 14.22 -21.11
C PRO A 432 -11.24 14.58 -22.43
N ALA A 433 -11.48 13.59 -23.31
CA ALA A 433 -12.24 13.80 -24.54
C ALA A 433 -13.68 14.21 -24.24
N ALA A 434 -14.36 13.60 -23.26
CA ALA A 434 -15.70 14.06 -22.85
C ALA A 434 -15.66 15.49 -22.30
N ILE A 435 -14.71 15.79 -21.42
CA ILE A 435 -14.54 17.12 -20.82
C ILE A 435 -14.35 18.20 -21.90
N ALA A 436 -13.58 17.91 -22.95
CA ALA A 436 -13.31 18.85 -24.03
C ALA A 436 -14.57 19.33 -24.76
N THR A 437 -15.61 18.49 -24.83
CA THR A 437 -16.89 18.84 -25.47
C THR A 437 -17.81 19.70 -24.58
N MET A 438 -17.52 19.81 -23.28
CA MET A 438 -18.39 20.52 -22.35
C MET A 438 -18.08 22.02 -22.31
N PRO A 439 -19.09 22.90 -22.16
CA PRO A 439 -18.83 24.31 -21.92
C PRO A 439 -18.04 24.52 -20.62
N GLY A 440 -17.03 25.38 -20.67
CA GLY A 440 -16.08 25.58 -19.57
C GLY A 440 -15.11 24.42 -19.37
N SER A 441 -14.78 23.68 -20.43
CA SER A 441 -13.91 22.49 -20.44
C SER A 441 -12.62 22.65 -19.62
N THR A 442 -11.96 23.80 -19.68
CA THR A 442 -10.77 24.14 -18.88
C THR A 442 -10.98 23.94 -17.38
N PHE A 443 -12.10 24.40 -16.82
CA PHE A 443 -12.39 24.26 -15.39
C PHE A 443 -12.53 22.79 -14.99
N TRP A 444 -13.29 22.02 -15.77
CA TRP A 444 -13.52 20.60 -15.52
C TRP A 444 -12.22 19.79 -15.62
N ALA A 445 -11.35 20.10 -16.60
CA ALA A 445 -10.05 19.46 -16.75
C ALA A 445 -9.14 19.73 -15.55
N LEU A 446 -9.03 20.99 -15.10
CA LEU A 446 -8.19 21.37 -13.97
C LEU A 446 -8.58 20.65 -12.68
N ILE A 447 -9.87 20.63 -12.33
CA ILE A 447 -10.33 19.94 -11.11
C ILE A 447 -10.21 18.42 -11.22
N PHE A 448 -10.43 17.85 -12.41
CA PHE A 448 -10.32 16.41 -12.64
C PHE A 448 -8.88 15.92 -12.51
N PHE A 449 -7.92 16.57 -13.18
CA PHE A 449 -6.51 16.18 -13.07
C PHE A 449 -5.91 16.49 -11.70
N MET A 450 -6.38 17.56 -11.02
CA MET A 450 -6.01 17.79 -9.62
C MET A 450 -6.55 16.68 -8.71
N MET A 451 -7.78 16.20 -8.93
CA MET A 451 -8.33 15.06 -8.20
C MET A 451 -7.49 13.79 -8.40
N LEU A 452 -7.12 13.45 -9.64
CA LEU A 452 -6.26 12.29 -9.92
C LEU A 452 -4.89 12.42 -9.23
N LEU A 453 -4.31 13.62 -9.23
CA LEU A 453 -3.07 13.91 -8.53
C LEU A 453 -3.22 13.68 -7.02
N THR A 454 -4.27 14.21 -6.39
CA THR A 454 -4.49 14.04 -4.95
C THR A 454 -4.80 12.59 -4.54
N LEU A 455 -5.57 11.85 -5.36
CA LEU A 455 -5.83 10.42 -5.15
C LEU A 455 -4.54 9.59 -5.23
N GLY A 456 -3.65 9.91 -6.18
CA GLY A 456 -2.38 9.21 -6.29
C GLY A 456 -1.41 9.55 -5.15
N LEU A 457 -1.34 10.81 -4.71
CA LEU A 457 -0.38 11.22 -3.69
C LEU A 457 -0.59 10.49 -2.35
N ASP A 458 -1.82 10.33 -1.89
CA ASP A 458 -2.07 9.68 -0.60
C ASP A 458 -1.69 8.20 -0.59
N SER A 459 -1.97 7.47 -1.68
CA SER A 459 -1.53 6.07 -1.79
C SER A 459 -0.01 5.95 -1.81
N SER A 460 0.68 6.88 -2.50
CA SER A 460 2.15 6.97 -2.52
C SER A 460 2.71 7.29 -1.13
N PHE A 461 2.08 8.19 -0.38
CA PHE A 461 2.45 8.48 1.02
C PHE A 461 2.37 7.22 1.88
N GLY A 462 1.32 6.42 1.72
CA GLY A 462 1.15 5.13 2.40
C GLY A 462 2.26 4.14 2.08
N GLY A 463 2.45 3.84 0.79
CA GLY A 463 3.46 2.88 0.32
C GLY A 463 4.87 3.22 0.81
N SER A 464 5.28 4.48 0.63
CA SER A 464 6.58 4.95 1.10
C SER A 464 6.70 4.96 2.62
N GLU A 465 5.65 5.35 3.36
CA GLU A 465 5.68 5.32 4.83
C GLU A 465 5.82 3.90 5.39
N ALA A 466 5.25 2.89 4.73
CA ALA A 466 5.43 1.49 5.14
C ALA A 466 6.90 1.07 5.10
N ILE A 467 7.63 1.48 4.06
CA ILE A 467 9.05 1.20 3.88
C ILE A 467 9.87 1.95 4.91
N ILE A 468 9.64 3.26 5.04
CA ILE A 468 10.38 4.12 5.97
C ILE A 468 10.17 3.61 7.40
N THR A 469 8.93 3.36 7.82
CA THR A 469 8.60 2.87 9.16
C THR A 469 9.25 1.51 9.43
N ALA A 470 9.16 0.56 8.50
CA ALA A 470 9.72 -0.77 8.68
C ALA A 470 11.25 -0.74 8.82
N LEU A 471 11.93 0.08 8.02
CA LEU A 471 13.39 0.21 8.07
C LEU A 471 13.87 1.05 9.24
N SER A 472 13.14 2.10 9.64
CA SER A 472 13.45 2.90 10.83
C SER A 472 13.30 2.08 12.12
N ASP A 473 12.33 1.18 12.20
CA ASP A 473 12.15 0.30 13.38
C ASP A 473 13.20 -0.82 13.47
N GLU A 474 13.69 -1.30 12.32
CA GLU A 474 14.69 -2.37 12.26
C GLU A 474 16.12 -1.85 12.42
N PHE A 475 16.43 -0.69 11.82
CA PHE A 475 17.75 -0.07 11.82
C PHE A 475 17.70 1.32 12.50
N PRO A 476 18.13 1.43 13.76
CA PRO A 476 18.08 2.70 14.52
C PRO A 476 18.82 3.87 13.86
N ILE A 477 19.87 3.61 13.07
CA ILE A 477 20.62 4.64 12.34
C ILE A 477 19.73 5.33 11.29
N ILE A 478 18.89 4.55 10.60
CA ILE A 478 17.92 5.06 9.63
C ILE A 478 16.83 5.86 10.33
N GLY A 479 16.34 5.37 11.48
CA GLY A 479 15.35 6.07 12.30
C GLY A 479 15.85 7.43 12.80
N ASN A 480 17.10 7.50 13.26
CA ASN A 480 17.70 8.75 13.74
C ASN A 480 17.96 9.76 12.62
N ASN A 481 18.29 9.29 11.42
CA ASN A 481 18.58 10.12 10.24
C ASN A 481 17.47 10.03 9.18
N ARG A 482 16.20 10.03 9.63
CA ARG A 482 15.02 9.84 8.77
C ARG A 482 15.02 10.77 7.56
N GLU A 483 15.25 12.07 7.76
CA GLU A 483 15.19 13.08 6.69
C GLU A 483 16.18 12.80 5.55
N VAL A 484 17.39 12.32 5.90
CA VAL A 484 18.42 11.93 4.94
C VAL A 484 18.04 10.63 4.23
N PHE A 485 17.51 9.66 4.98
CA PHE A 485 17.07 8.39 4.40
C PHE A 485 15.96 8.58 3.37
N VAL A 486 14.92 9.37 3.69
CA VAL A 486 13.82 9.65 2.76
C VAL A 486 14.33 10.39 1.52
N ALA A 487 15.28 11.31 1.66
CA ALA A 487 15.91 11.99 0.52
C ALA A 487 16.65 11.00 -0.39
N CYS A 488 17.44 10.09 0.17
CA CYS A 488 18.13 9.05 -0.58
C CYS A 488 17.14 8.09 -1.26
N LEU A 489 16.06 7.69 -0.58
CA LEU A 489 15.03 6.81 -1.11
C LEU A 489 14.33 7.43 -2.33
N PHE A 490 13.89 8.69 -2.22
CA PHE A 490 13.23 9.39 -3.33
C PHE A 490 14.18 9.78 -4.45
N THR A 491 15.46 9.99 -4.15
CA THR A 491 16.49 10.14 -5.19
C THR A 491 16.62 8.84 -5.99
N LEU A 492 16.64 7.68 -5.32
CA LEU A 492 16.67 6.37 -5.98
C LEU A 492 15.41 6.15 -6.83
N TYR A 493 14.24 6.46 -6.31
CA TYR A 493 12.98 6.37 -7.05
C TYR A 493 12.95 7.27 -8.27
N PHE A 494 13.47 8.49 -8.16
CA PHE A 494 13.58 9.40 -9.28
C PHE A 494 14.51 8.86 -10.36
N LEU A 495 15.72 8.41 -9.99
CA LEU A 495 16.70 7.89 -10.95
C LEU A 495 16.20 6.65 -11.70
N VAL A 496 15.55 5.71 -11.01
CA VAL A 496 14.94 4.54 -11.65
C VAL A 496 13.69 4.94 -12.45
N GLY A 497 12.89 5.85 -11.91
CA GLY A 497 11.68 6.38 -12.55
C GLY A 497 11.95 7.13 -13.85
N LEU A 498 13.18 7.62 -14.09
CA LEU A 498 13.58 8.18 -15.38
C LEU A 498 13.41 7.17 -16.53
N ALA A 499 13.54 5.87 -16.27
CA ALA A 499 13.24 4.83 -17.25
C ALA A 499 11.76 4.86 -17.68
N SER A 500 10.85 5.10 -16.74
CA SER A 500 9.41 5.28 -17.00
C SER A 500 9.07 6.60 -17.68
N CYS A 501 9.97 7.59 -17.64
CA CYS A 501 9.84 8.88 -18.35
C CYS A 501 10.41 8.85 -19.77
N SER A 502 10.93 7.71 -20.23
CA SER A 502 11.39 7.56 -21.60
C SER A 502 10.23 7.43 -22.60
N GLN A 503 10.51 7.54 -23.89
CA GLN A 503 9.52 7.37 -24.96
C GLN A 503 8.88 5.97 -24.95
N GLY A 504 9.67 4.93 -24.64
CA GLY A 504 9.20 3.56 -24.36
C GLY A 504 8.75 3.33 -22.92
N GLY A 505 8.65 4.37 -22.10
CA GLY A 505 8.40 4.29 -20.66
C GLY A 505 7.07 3.66 -20.29
N PHE A 506 6.06 3.74 -21.16
CA PHE A 506 4.77 3.06 -20.95
C PHE A 506 4.91 1.53 -20.95
N TYR A 507 5.82 0.95 -21.74
CA TYR A 507 6.09 -0.50 -21.71
C TYR A 507 6.73 -0.92 -20.39
N PHE A 508 7.65 -0.10 -19.87
CA PHE A 508 8.28 -0.33 -18.57
C PHE A 508 7.27 -0.20 -17.42
N PHE A 509 6.42 0.83 -17.47
CA PHE A 509 5.29 1.01 -16.56
C PHE A 509 4.37 -0.22 -16.57
N HIS A 510 3.92 -0.67 -17.74
CA HIS A 510 3.01 -1.80 -17.88
C HIS A 510 3.63 -3.12 -17.41
N LEU A 511 4.94 -3.30 -17.60
CA LEU A 511 5.68 -4.44 -17.05
C LEU A 511 5.61 -4.46 -15.53
N LEU A 512 5.92 -3.34 -14.88
CA LEU A 512 5.90 -3.24 -13.42
C LEU A 512 4.48 -3.33 -12.86
N ASP A 513 3.50 -2.67 -13.47
CA ASP A 513 2.09 -2.73 -13.06
C ASP A 513 1.56 -4.17 -13.07
N ARG A 514 1.90 -4.95 -14.10
CA ARG A 514 1.44 -6.34 -14.23
C ARG A 514 2.08 -7.28 -13.21
N TYR A 515 3.38 -7.10 -12.95
CA TYR A 515 4.22 -8.12 -12.30
C TYR A 515 4.68 -7.73 -10.87
N ALA A 516 4.89 -6.45 -10.56
CA ALA A 516 5.49 -6.04 -9.29
C ALA A 516 4.69 -6.51 -8.05
N ALA A 517 3.36 -6.39 -8.09
CA ALA A 517 2.50 -6.62 -6.92
C ALA A 517 1.36 -7.64 -7.13
N GLY A 518 1.13 -8.17 -8.33
CA GLY A 518 -0.05 -9.03 -8.59
C GLY A 518 -0.07 -10.30 -7.72
N TYR A 519 0.80 -11.25 -8.02
CA TYR A 519 0.81 -12.56 -7.34
C TYR A 519 1.61 -12.59 -6.06
N SER A 520 2.71 -11.84 -6.04
CA SER A 520 3.62 -11.70 -4.90
C SER A 520 2.85 -11.27 -3.65
N MET A 521 1.91 -10.33 -3.83
CA MET A 521 1.06 -9.80 -2.78
C MET A 521 0.02 -10.80 -2.26
N LEU A 522 -0.69 -11.49 -3.17
CA LEU A 522 -1.67 -12.51 -2.78
C LEU A 522 -1.02 -13.62 -1.95
N PHE A 523 0.18 -14.06 -2.37
CA PHE A 523 0.95 -15.05 -1.64
C PHE A 523 1.44 -14.52 -0.28
N ALA A 524 1.92 -13.26 -0.23
CA ALA A 524 2.34 -12.63 1.02
C ALA A 524 1.21 -12.60 2.04
N VAL A 525 0.02 -12.09 1.67
CA VAL A 525 -1.13 -12.00 2.59
C VAL A 525 -1.68 -13.36 2.98
N LEU A 526 -1.61 -14.34 2.09
CA LEU A 526 -1.93 -15.71 2.43
C LEU A 526 -0.99 -16.24 3.54
N ALA A 527 0.32 -16.02 3.39
CA ALA A 527 1.29 -16.35 4.42
C ALA A 527 1.03 -15.59 5.74
N GLU A 528 0.69 -14.29 5.68
CA GLU A 528 0.31 -13.49 6.85
C GLU A 528 -0.89 -14.09 7.59
N THR A 529 -1.94 -14.43 6.84
CA THR A 529 -3.19 -14.96 7.40
C THR A 529 -2.97 -16.31 8.05
N ILE A 530 -2.16 -17.18 7.42
CA ILE A 530 -1.77 -18.47 7.99
C ILE A 530 -0.91 -18.27 9.25
N ALA A 531 0.07 -17.36 9.20
CA ALA A 531 0.94 -17.06 10.32
C ALA A 531 0.16 -16.58 11.55
N VAL A 532 -0.78 -15.64 11.37
CA VAL A 532 -1.62 -15.11 12.46
C VAL A 532 -2.62 -16.15 12.96
N SER A 533 -3.34 -16.81 12.05
CA SER A 533 -4.49 -17.64 12.43
C SER A 533 -4.10 -19.02 12.96
N TRP A 534 -3.05 -19.63 12.40
CA TRP A 534 -2.66 -21.01 12.68
C TRP A 534 -1.40 -21.13 13.53
N ILE A 535 -0.36 -20.32 13.28
CA ILE A 535 0.91 -20.42 14.03
C ILE A 535 0.84 -19.60 15.32
N TYR A 536 0.59 -18.29 15.20
CA TYR A 536 0.39 -17.42 16.36
C TYR A 536 -0.90 -17.81 17.12
N GLY A 537 -1.93 -18.17 16.37
CA GLY A 537 -3.16 -18.74 16.89
C GLY A 537 -4.25 -17.69 17.13
N THR A 538 -5.41 -17.91 16.52
CA THR A 538 -6.58 -17.01 16.64
C THR A 538 -7.00 -16.70 18.09
N ASP A 539 -6.85 -17.63 19.03
CA ASP A 539 -7.24 -17.40 20.44
C ASP A 539 -6.32 -16.39 21.13
N ARG A 540 -5.01 -16.41 20.82
CA ARG A 540 -4.05 -15.42 21.31
C ARG A 540 -4.36 -14.06 20.70
N PHE A 541 -4.52 -14.01 19.38
CA PHE A 541 -4.87 -12.77 18.69
C PHE A 541 -6.18 -12.15 19.19
N CYS A 542 -7.19 -12.96 19.50
CA CYS A 542 -8.43 -12.47 20.11
C CYS A 542 -8.25 -11.98 21.55
N ALA A 543 -7.31 -12.55 22.31
CA ALA A 543 -6.96 -12.06 23.63
C ALA A 543 -6.21 -10.71 23.54
N ASP A 544 -5.31 -10.56 22.58
CA ASP A 544 -4.58 -9.32 22.30
C ASP A 544 -5.53 -8.19 21.91
N ILE A 545 -6.50 -8.48 21.03
CA ILE A 545 -7.54 -7.51 20.68
C ILE A 545 -8.38 -7.15 21.90
N LYS A 546 -8.76 -8.13 22.74
CA LYS A 546 -9.53 -7.86 23.97
C LYS A 546 -8.77 -6.92 24.90
N ASP A 547 -7.46 -7.07 25.00
CA ASP A 547 -6.60 -6.20 25.81
C ASP A 547 -6.56 -4.76 25.27
N MET A 548 -6.57 -4.58 23.95
CA MET A 548 -6.61 -3.26 23.32
C MET A 548 -7.98 -2.57 23.45
N ILE A 549 -9.06 -3.20 22.97
CA ILE A 549 -10.37 -2.56 22.78
C ILE A 549 -11.41 -2.93 23.85
N GLY A 550 -11.06 -3.82 24.78
CA GLY A 550 -11.92 -4.24 25.91
C GLY A 550 -12.87 -5.41 25.61
N PHE A 551 -13.07 -5.79 24.35
CA PHE A 551 -13.95 -6.90 23.96
C PHE A 551 -13.28 -7.87 22.98
N ARG A 552 -13.70 -9.15 23.02
CA ARG A 552 -13.18 -10.18 22.12
C ARG A 552 -13.88 -10.12 20.76
N PRO A 553 -13.16 -10.28 19.63
CA PRO A 553 -13.78 -10.50 18.33
C PRO A 553 -14.76 -11.67 18.35
N GLY A 554 -15.90 -11.49 17.68
CA GLY A 554 -16.93 -12.52 17.53
C GLY A 554 -16.44 -13.77 16.79
N ILE A 555 -17.30 -14.81 16.78
CA ILE A 555 -17.02 -16.07 16.05
C ILE A 555 -16.84 -15.79 14.55
N TYR A 556 -17.61 -14.85 14.01
CA TYR A 556 -17.52 -14.39 12.62
C TYR A 556 -16.07 -14.10 12.18
N TRP A 557 -15.39 -13.18 12.85
CA TRP A 557 -14.01 -12.79 12.53
C TRP A 557 -13.04 -13.96 12.62
N ARG A 558 -13.20 -14.81 13.64
CA ARG A 558 -12.36 -15.99 13.84
C ARG A 558 -12.50 -17.00 12.70
N VAL A 559 -13.73 -17.25 12.22
CA VAL A 559 -13.99 -18.13 11.08
C VAL A 559 -13.43 -17.52 9.80
N CYS A 560 -13.61 -16.22 9.59
CA CYS A 560 -13.06 -15.51 8.44
C CYS A 560 -11.53 -15.63 8.38
N TRP A 561 -10.82 -15.30 9.45
CA TRP A 561 -9.34 -15.38 9.47
C TRP A 561 -8.82 -16.80 9.35
N LYS A 562 -9.45 -17.76 10.03
CA LYS A 562 -8.93 -19.13 10.08
C LYS A 562 -9.17 -19.95 8.82
N PHE A 563 -10.33 -19.77 8.18
CA PHE A 563 -10.77 -20.61 7.07
C PHE A 563 -11.09 -19.82 5.81
N VAL A 564 -11.96 -18.81 5.90
CA VAL A 564 -12.50 -18.17 4.70
C VAL A 564 -11.44 -17.38 3.95
N ALA A 565 -10.67 -16.53 4.64
CA ALA A 565 -9.65 -15.70 4.03
C ALA A 565 -8.49 -16.51 3.40
N PRO A 566 -7.93 -17.55 4.07
CA PRO A 566 -6.94 -18.41 3.42
C PRO A 566 -7.48 -19.14 2.19
N LEU A 567 -8.70 -19.69 2.25
CA LEU A 567 -9.31 -20.36 1.10
C LEU A 567 -9.56 -19.37 -0.05
N PHE A 568 -10.12 -18.21 0.25
CA PHE A 568 -10.34 -17.11 -0.69
C PHE A 568 -9.05 -16.67 -1.41
N LEU A 569 -7.96 -16.47 -0.66
CA LEU A 569 -6.67 -16.07 -1.22
C LEU A 569 -6.05 -17.21 -2.04
N MET A 570 -6.15 -18.46 -1.57
CA MET A 570 -5.68 -19.64 -2.31
C MET A 570 -6.44 -19.82 -3.62
N ASP A 571 -7.77 -19.75 -3.61
CA ASP A 571 -8.60 -19.93 -4.81
C ASP A 571 -8.32 -18.83 -5.84
N THR A 572 -8.20 -17.57 -5.38
CA THR A 572 -7.86 -16.43 -6.23
C THR A 572 -6.46 -16.60 -6.83
N PHE A 573 -5.48 -17.02 -6.03
CA PHE A 573 -4.11 -17.28 -6.48
C PHE A 573 -4.07 -18.40 -7.52
N ILE A 574 -4.71 -19.54 -7.25
CA ILE A 574 -4.76 -20.69 -8.17
C ILE A 574 -5.42 -20.29 -9.48
N TYR A 575 -6.58 -19.62 -9.44
CA TYR A 575 -7.26 -19.19 -10.66
C TYR A 575 -6.39 -18.24 -11.48
N LEU A 576 -5.80 -17.23 -10.84
CA LEU A 576 -4.96 -16.25 -11.52
C LEU A 576 -3.72 -16.93 -12.15
N SER A 577 -3.09 -17.88 -11.44
CA SER A 577 -1.99 -18.67 -11.98
C SER A 577 -2.42 -19.55 -13.15
N LEU A 578 -3.60 -20.17 -13.10
CA LEU A 578 -4.11 -21.01 -14.20
C LEU A 578 -4.43 -20.19 -15.46
N VAL A 579 -5.08 -19.04 -15.30
CA VAL A 579 -5.43 -18.15 -16.41
C VAL A 579 -4.18 -17.57 -17.08
N ASN A 580 -3.21 -17.15 -16.28
CA ASN A 580 -2.02 -16.52 -16.83
C ASN A 580 -0.99 -17.53 -17.35
N ASN A 581 -0.92 -18.77 -16.85
CA ASN A 581 -0.14 -19.83 -17.51
C ASN A 581 -0.56 -20.01 -18.99
N PHE A 582 -1.82 -19.74 -19.34
CA PHE A 582 -2.30 -19.76 -20.72
C PHE A 582 -1.82 -18.56 -21.56
N ILE A 583 -1.64 -17.38 -20.95
CA ILE A 583 -1.16 -16.15 -21.61
C ILE A 583 0.37 -16.09 -21.66
N GLU A 584 1.06 -16.55 -20.61
CA GLU A 584 2.52 -16.59 -20.49
C GLU A 584 3.16 -17.56 -21.49
N GLN A 585 2.45 -18.66 -21.82
CA GLN A 585 2.84 -19.58 -22.88
C GLN A 585 2.84 -18.92 -24.29
N ILE A 586 2.16 -17.78 -24.44
CA ILE A 586 2.07 -17.01 -25.70
C ILE A 586 3.12 -15.88 -25.74
N LEU A 587 3.53 -15.32 -24.59
CA LEU A 587 4.28 -14.06 -24.52
C LEU A 587 5.72 -14.13 -23.99
N ASN A 588 6.21 -15.27 -23.46
CA ASN A 588 7.64 -15.48 -23.12
C ASN A 588 8.24 -14.46 -22.11
N TYR A 589 7.41 -13.85 -21.25
CA TYR A 589 7.82 -12.90 -20.19
C TYR A 589 7.65 -13.53 -18.79
N ASP A 590 8.36 -14.62 -18.54
CA ASP A 590 8.11 -15.52 -17.40
C ASP A 590 9.05 -15.31 -16.19
N LEU A 591 10.03 -14.40 -16.29
CA LEU A 591 11.18 -14.41 -15.37
C LEU A 591 10.99 -13.54 -14.11
N ILE A 592 10.29 -12.42 -14.21
CA ILE A 592 10.32 -11.37 -13.16
C ILE A 592 9.50 -11.78 -11.93
N ASP A 593 8.26 -12.24 -12.12
CA ASP A 593 7.40 -12.71 -11.02
C ASP A 593 7.95 -13.94 -10.33
N LYS A 594 8.42 -14.91 -11.13
CA LYS A 594 9.05 -16.12 -10.61
C LYS A 594 10.30 -15.77 -9.82
N LEU A 595 11.11 -14.79 -10.23
CA LEU A 595 12.27 -14.33 -9.46
C LEU A 595 11.87 -13.57 -8.19
N ILE A 596 10.83 -12.74 -8.19
CA ILE A 596 10.36 -12.02 -6.99
C ILE A 596 9.76 -13.00 -5.96
N LEU A 597 8.90 -13.91 -6.39
CA LEU A 597 8.35 -14.99 -5.55
C LEU A 597 9.44 -15.95 -5.07
N LEU A 598 10.33 -16.41 -5.96
CA LEU A 598 11.41 -17.33 -5.58
C LEU A 598 12.42 -16.66 -4.67
N LYS A 599 12.75 -15.36 -4.84
CA LYS A 599 13.70 -14.63 -3.98
C LYS A 599 13.07 -14.24 -2.63
N SER A 600 11.79 -13.88 -2.57
CA SER A 600 11.08 -13.67 -1.29
C SER A 600 10.94 -14.97 -0.49
N LEU A 601 10.61 -16.08 -1.16
CA LEU A 601 10.65 -17.42 -0.58
C LEU A 601 12.06 -17.85 -0.18
N ASN A 602 13.08 -17.58 -1.00
CA ASN A 602 14.48 -17.85 -0.65
C ASN A 602 14.91 -17.05 0.58
N TYR A 603 14.38 -15.85 0.78
CA TYR A 603 14.68 -15.06 1.97
C TYR A 603 14.09 -15.68 3.25
N ILE A 604 12.84 -16.17 3.18
CA ILE A 604 12.21 -16.97 4.25
C ILE A 604 13.03 -18.22 4.54
N CYS A 605 13.46 -18.95 3.50
CA CYS A 605 14.32 -20.14 3.62
C CYS A 605 15.74 -19.82 4.12
N ASN A 606 16.32 -18.67 3.75
CA ASN A 606 17.68 -18.29 4.15
C ASN A 606 17.73 -17.86 5.63
N ILE A 607 16.69 -17.21 6.16
CA ILE A 607 16.55 -16.99 7.61
C ILE A 607 16.49 -18.34 8.36
N TRP A 608 15.75 -19.31 7.80
CA TRP A 608 15.68 -20.67 8.35
C TRP A 608 17.04 -21.38 8.34
N LEU A 609 17.91 -21.09 7.36
CA LEU A 609 19.24 -21.70 7.21
C LEU A 609 20.37 -20.95 7.95
N SER A 610 20.25 -19.64 8.22
CA SER A 610 21.38 -18.84 8.73
C SER A 610 21.60 -18.94 10.24
N GLU A 611 20.66 -19.46 11.02
CA GLU A 611 20.86 -19.69 12.47
C GLU A 611 21.61 -21.01 12.73
N LYS A 612 22.93 -20.95 12.55
CA LYS A 612 23.88 -21.98 12.99
C LYS A 612 23.94 -22.06 14.52
N ASN A 613 22.96 -22.72 15.14
CA ASN A 613 23.07 -23.15 16.55
C ASN A 613 22.70 -24.64 16.68
N ASN A 614 23.60 -25.43 17.29
CA ASN A 614 23.51 -26.88 17.50
C ASN A 614 22.32 -27.29 18.42
N VAL A 615 21.09 -27.17 17.93
CA VAL A 615 19.86 -27.46 18.66
C VAL A 615 19.03 -28.47 17.86
N VAL A 616 18.37 -29.40 18.55
CA VAL A 616 17.46 -30.41 17.96
C VAL A 616 16.34 -29.70 17.17
N TYR A 617 16.01 -30.20 15.97
CA TYR A 617 15.05 -29.55 15.05
C TYR A 617 13.71 -29.15 15.69
N ALA A 618 13.15 -29.98 16.59
CA ALA A 618 11.91 -29.68 17.28
C ALA A 618 12.01 -28.49 18.26
N GLN A 619 13.16 -28.33 18.92
CA GLN A 619 13.42 -27.18 19.81
C GLN A 619 13.65 -25.90 19.02
N ARG A 620 14.31 -25.97 17.86
CA ARG A 620 14.45 -24.82 16.94
C ARG A 620 13.10 -24.30 16.47
N LEU A 621 12.23 -25.20 16.02
CA LEU A 621 10.88 -24.83 15.59
C LEU A 621 10.09 -24.15 16.71
N LYS A 622 10.22 -24.66 17.94
CA LYS A 622 9.58 -24.06 19.12
C LYS A 622 10.09 -22.64 19.39
N ILE A 623 11.41 -22.40 19.32
CA ILE A 623 12.00 -21.06 19.52
C ILE A 623 11.52 -20.08 18.43
N LEU A 624 11.51 -20.51 17.17
CA LEU A 624 11.13 -19.67 16.04
C LEU A 624 9.61 -19.42 15.93
N THR A 625 8.80 -20.21 16.64
CA THR A 625 7.33 -20.03 16.72
C THR A 625 6.89 -19.38 18.02
N THR A 626 7.76 -19.26 19.04
CA THR A 626 7.45 -18.51 20.26
C THR A 626 7.52 -17.00 20.02
N PRO A 627 6.45 -16.24 20.30
CA PRO A 627 6.45 -14.79 20.18
C PRO A 627 7.43 -14.10 21.13
N TRP A 628 7.82 -12.87 20.78
CA TRP A 628 8.70 -12.05 21.60
C TRP A 628 8.12 -11.72 22.99
N ARG A 629 6.79 -11.52 23.08
CA ARG A 629 6.12 -11.17 24.35
C ARG A 629 6.21 -12.33 25.37
N ASP A 630 6.06 -13.56 24.91
CA ASP A 630 6.18 -14.76 25.75
C ASP A 630 7.62 -14.94 26.27
N THR A 631 8.62 -14.63 25.44
CA THR A 631 10.03 -14.69 25.82
C THR A 631 10.42 -13.58 26.80
N GLN A 632 9.82 -12.39 26.70
CA GLN A 632 10.00 -11.32 27.70
C GLN A 632 9.37 -11.67 29.05
N HIS A 633 8.15 -12.23 29.06
CA HIS A 633 7.53 -12.69 30.29
C HIS A 633 8.36 -13.78 30.96
N GLN A 634 8.84 -14.77 30.21
CA GLN A 634 9.76 -15.77 30.76
C GLN A 634 11.04 -15.16 31.31
N ARG A 635 11.63 -14.18 30.63
CA ARG A 635 12.85 -13.51 31.10
C ARG A 635 12.60 -12.66 32.36
N ASN A 636 11.45 -12.02 32.46
CA ASN A 636 11.03 -11.26 33.64
C ASN A 636 10.67 -12.17 34.81
N ASP A 637 10.06 -13.31 34.55
CA ASP A 637 9.78 -14.33 35.57
C ASP A 637 11.11 -14.92 36.07
N LEU A 638 12.04 -15.27 35.17
CA LEU A 638 13.39 -15.73 35.54
C LEU A 638 14.19 -14.67 36.29
N SER A 639 14.11 -13.39 35.92
CA SER A 639 14.80 -12.31 36.63
C SER A 639 14.14 -12.05 38.00
N SER A 640 12.82 -12.16 38.12
CA SER A 640 12.12 -12.05 39.40
C SER A 640 12.44 -13.22 40.34
N VAL A 641 12.58 -14.44 39.79
CA VAL A 641 12.99 -15.63 40.53
C VAL A 641 14.47 -15.54 40.91
N ALA A 642 15.34 -15.07 40.02
CA ALA A 642 16.75 -14.84 40.31
C ALA A 642 16.94 -13.74 41.37
N ASN A 643 16.21 -12.62 41.26
CA ASN A 643 16.22 -11.56 42.28
C ASN A 643 15.62 -12.06 43.60
N GLY A 644 14.60 -12.91 43.56
CA GLY A 644 14.03 -13.56 44.74
C GLY A 644 14.97 -14.58 45.38
N ALA A 645 15.76 -15.30 44.58
CA ALA A 645 16.78 -16.23 45.05
C ALA A 645 17.99 -15.51 45.64
N ILE A 646 18.45 -14.42 45.02
CA ILE A 646 19.49 -13.53 45.56
C ILE A 646 19.02 -12.89 46.86
N ARG A 647 17.76 -12.45 46.95
CA ARG A 647 17.20 -11.91 48.20
C ARG A 647 17.14 -12.97 49.31
N ARG A 648 16.86 -14.24 48.98
CA ARG A 648 16.93 -15.35 49.95
C ARG A 648 18.36 -15.71 50.33
N SER A 649 19.34 -15.60 49.43
CA SER A 649 20.74 -15.85 49.77
C SER A 649 21.33 -14.73 50.63
N PHE A 650 20.96 -13.47 50.39
CA PHE A 650 21.32 -12.35 51.27
C PHE A 650 20.68 -12.47 52.66
N LEU A 651 19.43 -12.93 52.75
CA LEU A 651 18.80 -13.23 54.04
C LEU A 651 19.46 -14.45 54.72
N ALA A 652 19.84 -15.47 53.97
CA ALA A 652 20.56 -16.63 54.50
C ALA A 652 22.00 -16.28 54.96
N GLU A 653 22.67 -15.30 54.33
CA GLU A 653 23.95 -14.76 54.80
C GLU A 653 23.78 -13.89 56.05
N GLN A 654 22.70 -13.08 56.14
CA GLN A 654 22.38 -12.35 57.37
C GLN A 654 21.98 -13.29 58.53
N ASP A 655 21.28 -14.38 58.26
CA ASP A 655 20.94 -15.40 59.27
C ASP A 655 22.18 -16.22 59.71
N PHE A 656 23.22 -16.29 58.87
CA PHE A 656 24.50 -16.94 59.20
C PHE A 656 25.44 -16.02 60.02
N GLU A 657 25.31 -14.70 59.92
CA GLU A 657 26.03 -13.74 60.77
C GLU A 657 25.41 -13.56 62.16
N ILE A 658 24.16 -13.99 62.38
CA ILE A 658 23.45 -13.84 63.67
C ILE A 658 23.61 -15.06 64.61
N THR A 659 24.25 -16.15 64.18
CA THR A 659 24.37 -17.39 64.99
C THR A 659 25.73 -17.63 65.68
N LYS A 660 26.54 -16.58 65.90
CA LYS A 660 27.61 -16.60 66.91
C LYS A 660 27.32 -15.56 67.98
N ASP A 661 27.12 -16.05 69.20
CA ASP A 661 26.96 -15.33 70.48
C ASP A 661 25.52 -15.11 70.96
N HIS A 662 24.90 -16.16 71.53
CA HIS A 662 24.48 -16.19 72.94
C HIS A 662 23.69 -17.47 73.31
N GLU A 663 24.06 -18.09 74.44
CA GLU A 663 23.27 -19.10 75.15
C GLU A 663 22.12 -18.49 75.97
N LEU A 664 21.11 -19.33 76.26
CA LEU A 664 19.93 -19.20 77.16
C LEU A 664 18.74 -18.37 76.57
N THR A 665 17.48 -18.83 76.54
CA THR A 665 16.73 -19.80 77.37
C THR A 665 15.43 -20.26 76.66
N LYS A 666 14.93 -21.42 77.11
CA LYS A 666 13.68 -22.18 76.86
C LYS A 666 12.38 -21.48 76.35
N GLU A 667 11.58 -22.31 75.67
CA GLU A 667 10.15 -22.23 75.22
C GLU A 667 9.89 -21.55 73.86
N GLN A 668 9.77 -22.24 72.71
CA GLN A 668 8.64 -23.10 72.22
C GLN A 668 7.26 -22.42 72.36
N THR A 669 6.38 -22.24 71.38
CA THR A 669 6.24 -22.68 69.97
C THR A 669 5.03 -21.92 69.35
N GLU A 670 4.94 -21.84 68.01
CA GLU A 670 3.69 -21.87 67.20
C GLU A 670 2.75 -20.62 67.24
N VAL A 671 2.14 -20.09 66.17
CA VAL A 671 1.43 -20.72 65.04
C VAL A 671 1.43 -19.81 63.78
N MET A 672 1.51 -20.51 62.66
CA MET A 672 1.29 -20.16 61.24
C MET A 672 -0.01 -19.44 60.85
N ILE A 673 0.05 -18.71 59.72
CA ILE A 673 -1.00 -18.51 58.69
C ILE A 673 -2.21 -17.64 59.06
N GLN A 674 -2.37 -16.49 58.36
CA GLN A 674 -3.61 -16.25 57.60
C GLN A 674 -3.52 -15.20 56.49
N SER A 675 -4.37 -15.46 55.52
CA SER A 675 -4.64 -14.84 54.23
C SER A 675 -5.26 -13.44 54.27
N ARG A 676 -4.84 -12.63 53.29
CA ARG A 676 -5.60 -11.61 52.52
C ARG A 676 -6.99 -11.22 53.07
N GLU A 677 -7.09 -10.02 53.64
CA GLU A 677 -8.33 -9.22 53.59
C GLU A 677 -8.06 -7.72 53.72
N SER A 678 -8.93 -6.96 53.07
CA SER A 678 -8.91 -5.53 52.79
C SER A 678 -9.06 -4.63 54.02
N VAL A 679 -8.28 -3.56 54.11
CA VAL A 679 -8.65 -2.36 54.89
C VAL A 679 -8.22 -1.09 54.16
N LYS A 680 -9.20 -0.20 53.96
CA LYS A 680 -9.09 1.18 53.45
C LYS A 680 -8.31 2.05 54.43
N GLY A 681 -7.49 2.97 53.94
CA GLY A 681 -6.95 4.08 54.71
C GLY A 681 -6.22 5.07 53.82
N ASN A 682 -6.76 6.27 53.70
CA ASN A 682 -6.19 7.40 52.97
C ASN A 682 -4.86 7.83 53.59
N ASP A 683 -3.83 8.07 52.78
CA ASP A 683 -2.79 9.08 53.04
C ASP A 683 -2.15 9.54 51.69
N PRO A 684 -1.81 10.83 51.53
CA PRO A 684 -1.27 11.38 50.29
C PRO A 684 0.23 11.10 50.12
N PRO A 685 0.78 11.12 48.88
CA PRO A 685 2.18 10.81 48.64
C PRO A 685 3.10 11.98 49.09
N PRO A 686 4.25 11.73 49.72
CA PRO A 686 5.27 12.75 49.93
C PRO A 686 6.07 13.00 48.63
N GLU A 687 6.40 14.27 48.40
CA GLU A 687 7.23 14.76 47.30
C GLU A 687 8.66 14.19 47.35
N PRO A 688 9.32 13.98 46.19
CA PRO A 688 10.67 13.42 46.13
C PRO A 688 11.75 14.49 46.37
N VAL A 689 12.73 14.15 47.23
CA VAL A 689 14.05 14.80 47.32
C VAL A 689 15.07 14.01 46.51
#